data_AF-D8QCM9-F1
#
_entry.id   AF-D8QCM9-F1
#
_cell.length_a   1.000
_cell.length_b   1.000
_cell.length_c   1.000
_cell.angle_alpha   90.00
_cell.angle_beta   90.00
_cell.angle_gamma   90.00
#
_symmetry.space_group_name_H-M   'P 1'
#
loop_
_entity.id
_entity.type
_entity.pdbx_description
1 polymer ?
#
loop_
_entity_poly.entity_id
_entity_poly.type
_entity_poly.pdbx_seq_one_letter_code
_entity_poly.pdbx_strand_id
1 'polypeptide(L)'
;MADSSTTQNGLKRKRACDYCKARRVICHPDPDGCPRCIEKGIQCTTTILPRRPRTKRARVHSPEPADNPEPEEESPSGGTSSSLALYKPSSFGGCNSHQTISHPLASTFDTIPGSLLQDALDVLSRMMPGGSLLFPVRRYRKVMQNCDWDVRLLAPQERVLTCCFLAFASLVSVDPFYVGHDAAGNRFPDTHLCWDKVSQKWMDEANVREAGRRRKPVSVRLYGEAVRQAHQDGISSQASRENAASCFMLNLLDVVYDSQSTMPWASAYIWQAQTLAELTTRDALSNGRSTLDSDVERVQWHGSLLAISAYSVSVGKSLPFSPHDEVLMTGPAPKGIEEVLAQVNELPANQGVLQAIHSFGTRCVRLTRDAIENIVGVTALQSPLDELEVMRHVTAAEHFYTTVLRFSRFIRSAGTTPSLQLCVFSSTSSFACLAVALYRTIRRRVCENAKRVSGSPSRLTEWCKRIRTLAARSVITAISDMRGVIAAHYLGMFQAGGFEAWAEVFLPIEKDEPLDESDVTTEERAHALASLREMIEFSVFTGVERTHIVTDITAELDKIRVGSSRASNCSSSSSDSDTSPGSSLHTTTDGLASGFDGVATASSSTAPCEPSIFTQQGKGEPDPLEWWNYPTSEENWSDMINWMEGTDIGVGDMWMGHAAT
;
A
#
# COMPACT_ATOMS: atom_id res chain seq x y z
N MET A 1 47.66 62.01 24.81
CA MET A 1 47.20 62.61 23.54
C MET A 1 45.99 61.82 23.07
N ALA A 2 44.85 62.52 23.07
CA ALA A 2 43.56 62.25 22.41
C ALA A 2 42.97 60.82 22.47
N ASP A 3 42.12 60.62 23.47
CA ASP A 3 40.96 59.72 23.39
C ASP A 3 40.00 60.21 22.29
N SER A 4 39.52 59.29 21.43
CA SER A 4 38.40 59.55 20.52
C SER A 4 37.39 58.42 20.60
N SER A 5 36.49 58.58 21.58
CA SER A 5 35.24 57.85 21.73
C SER A 5 34.31 58.16 20.55
N THR A 6 34.20 57.22 19.62
CA THR A 6 33.25 57.32 18.49
C THR A 6 31.92 56.70 18.90
N THR A 7 30.92 57.57 19.02
CA THR A 7 29.49 57.31 19.20
C THR A 7 28.96 56.19 18.29
N GLN A 8 28.44 55.12 18.88
CA GLN A 8 27.74 54.03 18.19
C GLN A 8 26.33 54.49 17.77
N ASN A 9 26.22 55.04 16.57
CA ASN A 9 24.93 55.18 15.89
C ASN A 9 24.41 53.77 15.51
N GLY A 10 23.12 53.52 15.72
CA GLY A 10 22.44 52.23 15.50
C GLY A 10 22.54 51.69 14.07
N LEU A 11 23.68 51.08 13.75
CA LEU A 11 23.96 50.44 12.47
C LEU A 11 23.06 49.22 12.31
N LYS A 12 22.10 49.31 11.39
CA LYS A 12 21.27 48.19 10.93
C LYS A 12 22.19 46.99 10.67
N ARG A 13 21.93 45.86 11.36
CA ARG A 13 22.73 44.63 11.25
C ARG A 13 22.97 44.30 9.77
N LYS A 14 24.24 44.38 9.34
CA LYS A 14 24.67 44.02 7.98
C LYS A 14 24.34 42.53 7.75
N ARG A 15 23.88 42.18 6.55
CA ARG A 15 23.52 40.80 6.19
C ARG A 15 24.79 39.92 6.13
N ALA A 16 24.63 38.62 6.39
CA ALA A 16 25.70 37.64 6.16
C ALA A 16 25.99 37.49 4.66
N CYS A 17 27.26 37.25 4.31
CA CYS A 17 27.68 36.97 2.93
C CYS A 17 27.17 35.59 2.47
N ASP A 18 27.16 35.38 1.15
CA ASP A 18 26.60 34.16 0.54
C ASP A 18 27.37 32.90 0.98
N TYR A 19 28.69 32.99 1.11
CA TYR A 19 29.53 31.88 1.56
C TYR A 19 29.24 31.47 3.00
N CYS A 20 29.24 32.42 3.95
CA CYS A 20 28.95 32.12 5.35
C CYS A 20 27.51 31.63 5.53
N LYS A 21 26.57 32.17 4.74
CA LYS A 21 25.18 31.73 4.74
C LYS A 21 25.03 30.30 4.21
N ALA A 22 25.70 29.94 3.12
CA ALA A 22 25.69 28.59 2.57
C ALA A 22 26.30 27.56 3.55
N ARG A 23 27.36 27.95 4.26
CA ARG A 23 28.02 27.13 5.28
C ARG A 23 27.33 27.15 6.65
N ARG A 24 26.25 27.93 6.82
CA ARG A 24 25.50 28.12 8.09
C ARG A 24 26.40 28.56 9.26
N VAL A 25 27.38 29.42 9.00
CA VAL A 25 28.30 29.97 10.01
C VAL A 25 28.06 31.47 10.21
N ILE A 26 28.43 31.99 11.39
CA ILE A 26 28.30 33.41 11.72
C ILE A 26 29.24 34.22 10.82
N CYS A 27 28.70 35.25 10.17
CA CYS A 27 29.44 36.17 9.32
C CYS A 27 29.80 37.43 10.12
N HIS A 28 31.07 37.84 10.04
CA HIS A 28 31.56 39.13 10.58
C HIS A 28 31.84 40.07 9.41
N PRO A 29 30.86 40.88 8.98
CA PRO A 29 30.97 41.70 7.77
C PRO A 29 31.94 42.88 7.97
N ASP A 30 32.96 42.92 7.12
CA ASP A 30 34.03 43.93 7.05
C ASP A 30 34.01 44.58 5.65
N PRO A 31 34.32 45.89 5.48
CA PRO A 31 34.45 46.52 4.16
C PRO A 31 35.34 45.75 3.17
N ASP A 32 36.40 45.09 3.61
CA ASP A 32 37.33 44.35 2.74
C ASP A 32 36.92 42.88 2.52
N GLY A 33 35.78 42.46 3.10
CA GLY A 33 35.27 41.08 3.08
C GLY A 33 35.41 40.40 4.43
N CYS A 34 34.51 39.46 4.76
CA CYS A 34 34.55 38.85 6.09
C CYS A 34 35.83 38.02 6.30
N PRO A 35 36.38 37.96 7.53
CA PRO A 35 37.66 37.30 7.82
C PRO A 35 37.72 35.86 7.31
N ARG A 36 36.59 35.15 7.39
CA ARG A 36 36.46 33.75 6.98
C ARG A 36 36.53 33.56 5.45
N CYS A 37 36.07 34.55 4.68
CA CYS A 37 36.21 34.55 3.22
C CYS A 37 37.64 34.92 2.81
N ILE A 38 38.24 35.90 3.49
CA ILE A 38 39.64 36.32 3.27
C ILE A 38 40.60 35.16 3.54
N GLU A 39 40.46 34.48 4.68
CA GLU A 39 41.31 33.34 5.07
C GLU A 39 41.23 32.18 4.06
N LYS A 40 40.07 31.97 3.44
CA LYS A 40 39.86 30.92 2.44
C LYS A 40 40.21 31.33 1.01
N GLY A 41 40.60 32.59 0.79
CA GLY A 41 40.86 33.13 -0.54
C GLY A 41 39.61 33.16 -1.44
N ILE A 42 38.42 33.26 -0.84
CA ILE A 42 37.14 33.27 -1.57
C ILE A 42 36.59 34.70 -1.58
N GLN A 43 36.13 35.16 -2.74
CA GLN A 43 35.53 36.49 -2.88
C GLN A 43 34.27 36.62 -2.01
N CYS A 44 34.26 37.60 -1.10
CA CYS A 44 33.14 37.81 -0.18
C CYS A 44 32.00 38.57 -0.85
N THR A 45 31.02 37.87 -1.41
CA THR A 45 29.84 38.47 -2.07
C THR A 45 28.58 38.37 -1.21
N THR A 46 27.70 39.36 -1.31
CA THR A 46 26.37 39.35 -0.66
C THR A 46 25.31 39.64 -1.71
N THR A 47 24.61 38.61 -2.18
CA THR A 47 23.57 38.77 -3.21
C THR A 47 22.31 39.39 -2.61
N ILE A 48 21.97 40.60 -3.05
CA ILE A 48 20.72 41.28 -2.67
C ILE A 48 19.58 40.70 -3.50
N LEU A 49 18.96 39.62 -3.00
CA LEU A 49 17.72 39.13 -3.59
C LEU A 49 16.59 40.15 -3.34
N PRO A 50 15.92 40.66 -4.39
CA PRO A 50 14.76 41.55 -4.22
C PRO A 50 13.68 40.79 -3.45
N ARG A 51 13.26 41.33 -2.29
CA ARG A 51 12.15 40.76 -1.53
C ARG A 51 10.89 40.90 -2.38
N ARG A 52 10.27 39.78 -2.78
CA ARG A 52 8.94 39.81 -3.39
C ARG A 52 7.98 40.56 -2.45
N PRO A 53 7.22 41.56 -2.95
CA PRO A 53 6.28 42.31 -2.12
C PRO A 53 5.26 41.33 -1.53
N ARG A 54 5.18 41.32 -0.20
CA ARG A 54 4.25 40.47 0.55
C ARG A 54 2.84 41.03 0.29
N THR A 55 2.04 40.31 -0.48
CA THR A 55 0.63 40.64 -0.72
C THR A 55 -0.09 40.71 0.63
N LYS A 56 -0.54 41.92 1.01
CA LYS A 56 -1.40 42.12 2.18
C LYS A 56 -2.70 41.35 1.92
N ARG A 57 -2.95 40.27 2.68
CA ARG A 57 -4.28 39.66 2.78
C ARG A 57 -5.24 40.76 3.24
N ALA A 58 -6.23 41.07 2.41
CA ALA A 58 -7.35 41.93 2.77
C ALA A 58 -8.06 41.33 4.00
N ARG A 59 -8.12 42.10 5.08
CA ARG A 59 -8.93 41.77 6.26
C ARG A 59 -10.39 41.93 5.86
N VAL A 60 -11.13 40.83 5.94
CA VAL A 60 -12.59 40.81 5.89
C VAL A 60 -13.12 41.57 7.11
N HIS A 61 -14.00 42.53 6.86
CA HIS A 61 -14.71 43.29 7.88
C HIS A 61 -15.55 42.36 8.76
N SER A 62 -15.38 42.47 10.08
CA SER A 62 -16.34 42.04 11.09
C SER A 62 -16.75 43.29 11.88
N PRO A 63 -18.03 43.43 12.27
CA PRO A 63 -18.55 44.63 12.92
C PRO A 63 -18.23 44.64 14.43
N GLU A 64 -18.05 45.86 14.93
CA GLU A 64 -18.01 46.36 16.31
C GLU A 64 -18.50 45.44 17.44
N PRO A 65 -17.82 45.53 18.60
CA PRO A 65 -18.49 46.22 19.72
C PRO A 65 -17.58 47.20 20.48
N ALA A 66 -18.27 48.09 21.22
CA ALA A 66 -17.79 49.27 21.90
C ALA A 66 -16.93 49.04 23.17
N ASP A 67 -16.09 50.05 23.43
CA ASP A 67 -15.64 50.63 24.71
C ASP A 67 -15.22 49.74 25.90
N ASN A 68 -13.90 49.68 26.17
CA ASN A 68 -13.29 50.22 27.41
C ASN A 68 -11.74 50.09 27.45
N PRO A 69 -11.03 50.89 28.29
CA PRO A 69 -9.61 51.20 28.14
C PRO A 69 -8.64 50.30 28.93
N GLU A 70 -7.38 50.33 28.46
CA GLU A 70 -6.04 50.02 29.05
C GLU A 70 -5.86 49.93 30.59
N PRO A 71 -4.67 49.51 31.09
CA PRO A 71 -3.57 48.72 30.51
C PRO A 71 -3.03 47.63 31.48
N GLU A 72 -2.12 46.75 31.03
CA GLU A 72 -0.86 46.49 31.77
C GLU A 72 0.08 45.55 31.01
N GLU A 73 1.37 45.86 31.20
CA GLU A 73 2.56 45.30 30.59
C GLU A 73 2.80 43.85 31.03
N GLU A 74 3.35 43.00 30.14
CA GLU A 74 4.58 42.25 30.39
C GLU A 74 4.96 41.36 29.19
N SER A 75 6.16 41.64 28.67
CA SER A 75 6.99 40.73 27.86
C SER A 75 7.92 39.99 28.84
N PRO A 76 8.40 38.75 28.59
CA PRO A 76 9.34 38.53 27.50
C PRO A 76 9.35 37.15 26.78
N SER A 77 9.72 37.25 25.50
CA SER A 77 10.53 36.33 24.69
C SER A 77 10.97 34.97 25.24
N GLY A 78 10.66 33.90 24.50
CA GLY A 78 11.34 32.59 24.54
C GLY A 78 11.40 31.98 23.13
N GLY A 79 12.60 31.60 22.69
CA GLY A 79 12.96 31.32 21.30
C GLY A 79 12.26 30.11 20.65
N THR A 80 11.93 30.27 19.38
CA THR A 80 11.41 29.22 18.50
C THR A 80 12.56 28.30 18.10
N SER A 81 12.77 27.24 18.88
CA SER A 81 13.57 26.10 18.47
C SER A 81 12.65 25.08 17.81
N SER A 82 13.01 24.60 16.62
CA SER A 82 12.28 23.58 15.88
C SER A 82 12.24 22.26 16.65
N SER A 83 11.21 22.08 17.47
CA SER A 83 10.82 20.77 17.99
C SER A 83 10.06 20.03 16.89
N LEU A 84 10.59 18.89 16.49
CA LEU A 84 9.79 17.81 15.88
C LEU A 84 8.54 17.63 16.74
N ALA A 85 7.37 17.72 16.13
CA ALA A 85 6.10 17.52 16.79
C ALA A 85 5.94 16.03 17.10
N LEU A 86 6.40 15.63 18.29
CA LEU A 86 5.87 14.46 18.98
C LEU A 86 4.35 14.65 19.06
N TYR A 87 3.62 13.80 18.34
CA TYR A 87 2.17 13.72 18.37
C TYR A 87 1.74 13.63 19.84
N LYS A 88 1.12 14.70 20.37
CA LYS A 88 0.53 14.70 21.71
C LYS A 88 -0.86 14.09 21.57
N PRO A 89 -1.11 12.84 22.02
CA PRO A 89 -2.44 12.26 21.90
C PRO A 89 -3.42 13.11 22.72
N SER A 90 -4.49 13.55 22.06
CA SER A 90 -5.62 14.21 22.68
C SER A 90 -6.22 13.31 23.75
N SER A 91 -6.21 13.76 25.00
CA SER A 91 -6.82 13.05 26.12
C SER A 91 -8.34 13.05 25.95
N PHE A 92 -8.90 11.92 25.52
CA PHE A 92 -10.33 11.64 25.64
C PHE A 92 -10.65 11.16 27.05
N GLY A 93 -11.33 11.99 27.83
CA GLY A 93 -11.89 11.64 29.13
C GLY A 93 -13.23 10.92 28.96
N GLY A 94 -13.34 9.71 29.51
CA GLY A 94 -14.57 8.92 29.54
C GLY A 94 -14.34 7.63 30.33
N CYS A 95 -14.88 7.59 31.54
CA CYS A 95 -14.71 6.53 32.53
C CYS A 95 -15.47 5.26 32.14
N ASN A 96 -14.78 4.12 32.03
CA ASN A 96 -15.33 2.77 32.27
C ASN A 96 -14.16 1.83 32.58
N SER A 97 -14.12 1.34 33.82
CA SER A 97 -13.09 0.46 34.36
C SER A 97 -13.23 -0.98 33.83
N HIS A 98 -12.89 -1.18 32.55
CA HIS A 98 -12.35 -2.48 32.14
C HIS A 98 -10.85 -2.45 32.41
N GLN A 99 -10.31 -3.56 32.93
CA GLN A 99 -8.89 -3.80 33.17
C GLN A 99 -8.09 -3.58 31.88
N THR A 100 -7.82 -2.32 31.58
CA THR A 100 -6.86 -1.92 30.56
C THR A 100 -5.53 -2.33 31.14
N ILE A 101 -4.84 -3.22 30.42
CA ILE A 101 -3.49 -3.68 30.70
C ILE A 101 -2.61 -2.45 30.90
N SER A 102 -2.55 -1.98 32.13
CA SER A 102 -1.75 -0.86 32.58
C SER A 102 -0.45 -1.47 33.07
N HIS A 103 0.20 -2.21 32.18
CA HIS A 103 1.65 -2.26 32.24
C HIS A 103 2.12 -0.98 31.58
N PRO A 104 2.51 0.06 32.36
CA PRO A 104 3.42 1.03 31.81
C PRO A 104 4.63 0.22 31.36
N LEU A 105 4.79 0.01 30.05
CA LEU A 105 6.10 -0.20 29.44
C LEU A 105 6.87 1.07 29.77
N ALA A 106 7.42 1.11 30.98
CA ALA A 106 8.07 2.25 31.57
C ALA A 106 9.44 2.37 30.91
N SER A 107 9.53 3.22 29.89
CA SER A 107 10.73 3.77 29.24
C SER A 107 11.85 2.83 28.78
N THR A 108 11.83 1.54 29.07
CA THR A 108 12.88 0.63 28.64
C THR A 108 12.28 -0.68 28.13
N PHE A 109 12.63 -0.99 26.89
CA PHE A 109 12.54 -2.30 26.29
C PHE A 109 13.47 -3.33 26.97
N ASP A 110 13.74 -3.18 28.28
CA ASP A 110 14.76 -3.95 29.00
C ASP A 110 14.45 -5.45 29.05
N THR A 111 13.18 -5.82 28.83
CA THR A 111 12.77 -7.22 28.67
C THR A 111 11.55 -7.33 27.76
N ILE A 112 11.77 -7.43 26.44
CA ILE A 112 10.76 -7.97 25.52
C ILE A 112 10.69 -9.49 25.77
N PRO A 113 9.51 -10.08 26.03
CA PRO A 113 9.40 -11.52 26.16
C PRO A 113 9.85 -12.24 24.88
N GLY A 114 10.70 -13.26 25.01
CA GLY A 114 11.15 -14.08 23.87
C GLY A 114 9.99 -14.71 23.08
N SER A 115 8.89 -15.04 23.76
CA SER A 115 7.66 -15.54 23.12
C SER A 115 7.01 -14.52 22.18
N LEU A 116 7.08 -13.22 22.50
CA LEU A 116 6.54 -12.16 21.65
C LEU A 116 7.38 -12.00 20.38
N LEU A 117 8.69 -12.16 20.51
CA LEU A 117 9.62 -12.14 19.37
C LEU A 117 9.40 -13.37 18.46
N GLN A 118 9.14 -14.53 19.05
CA GLN A 118 8.76 -15.74 18.31
C GLN A 118 7.47 -15.51 17.52
N ASP A 119 6.42 -14.99 18.17
CA ASP A 119 5.15 -14.65 17.52
C ASP A 119 5.36 -13.64 16.38
N ALA A 120 6.17 -12.60 16.58
CA ALA A 120 6.47 -11.63 15.53
C ALA A 120 7.16 -12.25 14.30
N LEU A 121 8.14 -13.14 14.52
CA LEU A 121 8.79 -13.87 13.43
C LEU A 121 7.87 -14.89 12.77
N ASP A 122 6.99 -15.54 13.53
CA ASP A 122 5.98 -16.47 13.01
C ASP A 122 4.99 -15.73 12.11
N VAL A 123 4.50 -14.57 12.56
CA VAL A 123 3.65 -13.68 11.76
C VAL A 123 4.37 -13.30 10.47
N LEU A 124 5.60 -12.79 10.54
CA LEU A 124 6.38 -12.40 9.36
C LEU A 124 6.66 -13.56 8.41
N SER A 125 6.91 -14.77 8.91
CA SER A 125 7.10 -15.96 8.07
C SER A 125 5.85 -16.35 7.29
N ARG A 126 4.67 -15.96 7.77
CA ARG A 126 3.39 -16.09 7.04
C ARG A 126 3.19 -14.95 6.04
N MET A 127 3.83 -13.80 6.23
CA MET A 127 3.72 -12.63 5.35
C MET A 127 4.68 -12.62 4.18
N MET A 128 5.87 -13.15 4.38
CA MET A 128 6.95 -13.04 3.40
C MET A 128 7.42 -14.44 3.02
N PRO A 129 7.71 -14.71 1.73
CA PRO A 129 8.34 -15.95 1.34
C PRO A 129 9.61 -16.18 2.18
N GLY A 130 9.80 -17.41 2.68
CA GLY A 130 10.91 -17.73 3.60
C GLY A 130 12.31 -17.45 3.04
N GLY A 131 12.44 -17.37 1.71
CA GLY A 131 13.67 -17.00 0.98
C GLY A 131 13.81 -15.49 0.67
N SER A 132 13.04 -14.62 1.33
CA SER A 132 13.21 -13.18 1.15
C SER A 132 14.59 -12.72 1.65
N LEU A 133 15.38 -12.06 0.79
CA LEU A 133 16.68 -11.47 1.15
C LEU A 133 16.49 -10.21 1.99
N LEU A 134 15.41 -9.47 1.74
CA LEU A 134 15.01 -8.35 2.58
C LEU A 134 14.50 -8.84 3.93
N PHE A 135 13.86 -10.00 4.00
CA PHE A 135 13.30 -10.54 5.23
C PHE A 135 13.80 -11.97 5.47
N PRO A 136 15.07 -12.15 5.87
CA PRO A 136 15.64 -13.47 6.07
C PRO A 136 15.18 -14.08 7.40
N VAL A 137 13.86 -14.22 7.59
CA VAL A 137 13.19 -14.58 8.86
C VAL A 137 13.78 -15.84 9.48
N ARG A 138 14.10 -16.85 8.66
CA ARG A 138 14.70 -18.12 9.11
C ARG A 138 16.11 -17.94 9.66
N ARG A 139 16.97 -17.22 8.93
CA ARG A 139 18.32 -16.87 9.39
C ARG A 139 18.23 -16.03 10.66
N TYR A 140 17.34 -15.06 10.67
CA TYR A 140 17.16 -14.15 11.79
C TYR A 140 16.66 -14.86 13.05
N ARG A 141 15.79 -15.87 12.91
CA ARG A 141 15.40 -16.75 14.02
C ARG A 141 16.60 -17.45 14.67
N LYS A 142 17.55 -17.96 13.87
CA LYS A 142 18.79 -18.57 14.39
C LYS A 142 19.62 -17.53 15.17
N VAL A 143 19.73 -16.29 14.68
CA VAL A 143 20.40 -15.18 15.39
C VAL A 143 19.75 -14.90 16.75
N MET A 144 18.41 -14.80 16.78
CA MET A 144 17.65 -14.59 18.02
C MET A 144 17.82 -15.73 19.02
N GLN A 145 17.78 -16.98 18.55
CA GLN A 145 18.00 -18.16 19.39
C GLN A 145 19.40 -18.18 20.01
N ASN A 146 20.42 -17.79 19.25
CA ASN A 146 21.80 -17.73 19.74
C ASN A 146 22.03 -16.66 20.82
N CYS A 147 21.13 -15.68 20.89
CA CYS A 147 21.16 -14.62 21.90
C CYS A 147 20.14 -14.86 23.02
N ASP A 148 19.61 -16.07 23.17
CA ASP A 148 18.54 -16.42 24.12
C ASP A 148 17.33 -15.48 24.05
N TRP A 149 17.05 -14.95 22.85
CA TRP A 149 16.03 -13.95 22.57
C TRP A 149 16.23 -12.59 23.28
N ASP A 150 17.42 -12.30 23.81
CA ASP A 150 17.77 -11.01 24.39
C ASP A 150 18.22 -10.01 23.30
N VAL A 151 17.31 -9.08 22.98
CA VAL A 151 17.51 -8.03 21.97
C VAL A 151 18.72 -7.14 22.25
N ARG A 152 19.18 -7.06 23.51
CA ARG A 152 20.32 -6.22 23.90
C ARG A 152 21.66 -6.79 23.43
N LEU A 153 21.72 -8.11 23.23
CA LEU A 153 22.90 -8.83 22.77
C LEU A 153 23.08 -8.76 21.25
N LEU A 154 22.06 -8.31 20.51
CA LEU A 154 22.10 -8.17 19.05
C LEU A 154 23.01 -7.01 18.61
N ALA A 155 23.54 -7.12 17.39
CA ALA A 155 24.20 -5.99 16.74
C ALA A 155 23.20 -4.83 16.52
N PRO A 156 23.67 -3.57 16.41
CA PRO A 156 22.80 -2.41 16.27
C PRO A 156 21.76 -2.54 15.14
N GLN A 157 22.18 -2.94 13.94
CA GLN A 157 21.31 -3.14 12.78
C GLN A 157 20.27 -4.25 13.00
N GLU A 158 20.64 -5.31 13.71
CA GLU A 158 19.74 -6.41 14.02
C GLU A 158 18.72 -5.96 15.07
N ARG A 159 19.15 -5.27 16.13
CA ARG A 159 18.25 -4.73 17.15
C ARG A 159 17.18 -3.81 16.54
N VAL A 160 17.56 -2.93 15.62
CA VAL A 160 16.59 -2.07 14.91
C VAL A 160 15.61 -2.90 14.08
N LEU A 161 16.11 -3.91 13.35
CA LEU A 161 15.25 -4.82 12.58
C LEU A 161 14.26 -5.58 13.48
N THR A 162 14.70 -6.05 14.66
CA THR A 162 13.81 -6.65 15.66
C THR A 162 12.71 -5.68 16.10
N CYS A 163 13.03 -4.42 16.37
CA CYS A 163 12.02 -3.41 16.71
C CYS A 163 11.04 -3.20 15.55
N CYS A 164 11.51 -3.18 14.30
CA CYS A 164 10.65 -3.12 13.12
C CYS A 164 9.73 -4.34 13.01
N PHE A 165 10.26 -5.55 13.26
CA PHE A 165 9.48 -6.78 13.27
C PHE A 165 8.37 -6.76 14.31
N LEU A 166 8.65 -6.33 15.54
CA LEU A 166 7.65 -6.17 16.58
C LEU A 166 6.60 -5.11 16.23
N ALA A 167 7.03 -3.95 15.74
CA ALA A 167 6.11 -2.89 15.32
C ALA A 167 5.17 -3.35 14.20
N PHE A 168 5.70 -4.13 13.26
CA PHE A 168 4.93 -4.63 12.14
C PHE A 168 4.01 -5.80 12.51
N ALA A 169 4.51 -6.77 13.27
CA ALA A 169 3.70 -7.86 13.81
C ALA A 169 2.57 -7.33 14.69
N SER A 170 2.81 -6.24 15.43
CA SER A 170 1.78 -5.61 16.25
C SER A 170 0.57 -5.11 15.48
N LEU A 171 0.70 -4.84 14.17
CA LEU A 171 -0.42 -4.40 13.35
C LEU A 171 -1.47 -5.51 13.16
N VAL A 172 -1.08 -6.77 13.35
CA VAL A 172 -1.79 -7.92 12.75
C VAL A 172 -1.92 -9.10 13.69
N SER A 173 -0.93 -9.31 14.56
CA SER A 173 -0.86 -10.46 15.46
C SER A 173 -2.03 -10.52 16.44
N VAL A 174 -2.54 -11.73 16.65
CA VAL A 174 -3.59 -12.06 17.61
C VAL A 174 -3.04 -12.34 19.02
N ASP A 175 -1.74 -12.17 19.23
CA ASP A 175 -1.15 -12.38 20.54
C ASP A 175 -1.78 -11.47 21.61
N PRO A 176 -2.09 -11.98 22.82
CA PRO A 176 -2.73 -11.19 23.87
C PRO A 176 -1.92 -9.96 24.30
N PHE A 177 -0.61 -9.93 24.05
CA PHE A 177 0.20 -8.73 24.26
C PHE A 177 -0.28 -7.55 23.41
N TYR A 178 -0.65 -7.80 22.14
CA TYR A 178 -1.07 -6.76 21.21
C TYR A 178 -2.55 -6.43 21.35
N VAL A 179 -3.42 -7.44 21.40
CA VAL A 179 -4.88 -7.26 21.33
C VAL A 179 -5.61 -7.51 22.64
N GLY A 180 -4.93 -8.01 23.68
CA GLY A 180 -5.57 -8.51 24.90
C GLY A 180 -6.24 -9.87 24.72
N HIS A 181 -6.97 -10.31 25.74
CA HIS A 181 -7.75 -11.54 25.69
C HIS A 181 -9.18 -11.27 25.17
N ASP A 182 -9.88 -12.32 24.75
CA ASP A 182 -11.31 -12.26 24.43
C ASP A 182 -12.17 -12.07 25.69
N ALA A 183 -13.49 -11.98 25.52
CA ALA A 183 -14.43 -11.80 26.63
C ALA A 183 -14.43 -12.96 27.65
N ALA A 184 -13.96 -14.15 27.25
CA ALA A 184 -13.83 -15.32 28.09
C ALA A 184 -12.41 -15.47 28.70
N GLY A 185 -11.50 -14.52 28.42
CA GLY A 185 -10.13 -14.55 28.90
C GLY A 185 -9.18 -15.43 28.07
N ASN A 186 -9.58 -15.89 26.88
CA ASN A 186 -8.75 -16.73 26.02
C ASN A 186 -7.98 -15.90 24.96
N ARG A 187 -6.93 -16.50 24.40
CA ARG A 187 -6.20 -15.95 23.23
C ARG A 187 -7.09 -16.05 22.00
N PHE A 188 -7.08 -15.01 21.16
CA PHE A 188 -7.76 -15.04 19.87
C PHE A 188 -7.13 -16.11 18.96
N PRO A 189 -7.94 -16.94 18.27
CA PRO A 189 -7.42 -17.98 17.40
C PRO A 189 -6.66 -17.41 16.20
N ASP A 190 -5.60 -18.10 15.79
CA ASP A 190 -4.77 -17.75 14.63
C ASP A 190 -5.58 -17.69 13.32
N THR A 191 -6.73 -18.36 13.25
CA THR A 191 -7.65 -18.28 12.10
C THR A 191 -8.12 -16.86 11.82
N HIS A 192 -8.10 -15.95 12.81
CA HIS A 192 -8.43 -14.54 12.62
C HIS A 192 -7.39 -13.77 11.81
N LEU A 193 -6.22 -14.36 11.56
CA LEU A 193 -5.24 -13.79 10.66
C LEU A 193 -5.64 -13.99 9.20
N CYS A 194 -6.49 -14.96 8.86
CA CYS A 194 -6.85 -15.32 7.47
C CYS A 194 -8.21 -14.74 7.06
N TRP A 195 -8.25 -13.94 5.99
CA TRP A 195 -9.46 -13.30 5.49
C TRP A 195 -10.59 -14.26 5.13
N ASP A 196 -10.29 -15.29 4.34
CA ASP A 196 -11.29 -16.21 3.82
C ASP A 196 -12.02 -16.99 4.92
N LYS A 197 -11.31 -17.30 6.02
CA LYS A 197 -11.89 -17.99 7.17
C LYS A 197 -12.69 -17.04 8.06
N VAL A 198 -12.44 -15.73 7.95
CA VAL A 198 -13.07 -14.68 8.75
C VAL A 198 -14.44 -14.30 8.16
N SER A 199 -14.62 -14.28 6.83
CA SER A 199 -15.86 -13.76 6.21
C SER A 199 -17.15 -14.55 6.50
N GLN A 200 -17.08 -15.85 6.82
CA GLN A 200 -18.28 -16.69 6.95
C GLN A 200 -18.92 -16.75 8.35
N LYS A 201 -18.21 -16.35 9.41
CA LYS A 201 -18.68 -16.56 10.80
C LYS A 201 -18.03 -15.58 11.78
N TRP A 202 -18.07 -14.30 11.43
CA TRP A 202 -17.43 -13.21 12.17
C TRP A 202 -17.62 -13.36 13.70
N MET A 203 -16.54 -13.14 14.46
CA MET A 203 -16.71 -12.65 15.84
C MET A 203 -17.65 -11.46 15.80
N ASP A 204 -18.59 -11.34 16.74
CA ASP A 204 -19.46 -10.17 16.86
C ASP A 204 -18.66 -8.91 16.53
N GLU A 205 -19.12 -8.07 15.58
CA GLU A 205 -18.35 -6.94 15.02
C GLU A 205 -17.68 -6.06 16.08
N ALA A 206 -18.30 -5.99 17.26
CA ALA A 206 -17.79 -5.37 18.47
C ALA A 206 -16.40 -5.88 18.88
N ASN A 207 -16.11 -7.18 18.79
CA ASN A 207 -14.85 -7.80 19.22
C ASN A 207 -13.69 -7.45 18.28
N VAL A 208 -13.91 -7.38 16.97
CA VAL A 208 -12.86 -7.02 15.99
C VAL A 208 -12.48 -5.55 16.15
N ARG A 209 -13.49 -4.67 16.26
CA ARG A 209 -13.28 -3.25 16.49
C ARG A 209 -12.57 -3.00 17.82
N GLU A 210 -12.97 -3.70 18.86
CA GLU A 210 -12.34 -3.62 20.18
C GLU A 210 -10.90 -4.13 20.16
N ALA A 211 -10.60 -5.22 19.46
CA ALA A 211 -9.23 -5.71 19.28
C ALA A 211 -8.36 -4.66 18.55
N GLY A 212 -8.86 -4.08 17.46
CA GLY A 212 -8.17 -3.00 16.75
C GLY A 212 -7.94 -1.75 17.60
N ARG A 213 -8.94 -1.36 18.40
CA ARG A 213 -8.86 -0.25 19.36
C ARG A 213 -7.79 -0.49 20.43
N ARG A 214 -7.73 -1.70 20.98
CA ARG A 214 -6.72 -2.10 21.99
C ARG A 214 -5.31 -2.17 21.40
N ARG A 215 -5.19 -2.67 20.17
CA ARG A 215 -3.92 -2.79 19.43
C ARG A 215 -3.29 -1.45 19.10
N LYS A 216 -4.06 -0.51 18.56
CA LYS A 216 -3.57 0.78 18.04
C LYS A 216 -2.53 1.49 18.94
N PRO A 217 -2.75 1.70 20.26
CA PRO A 217 -1.75 2.36 21.12
C PRO A 217 -0.47 1.53 21.32
N VAL A 218 -0.55 0.20 21.28
CA VAL A 218 0.62 -0.69 21.36
C VAL A 218 1.43 -0.57 20.08
N SER A 219 0.77 -0.63 18.92
CA SER A 219 1.44 -0.55 17.62
C SER A 219 2.11 0.80 17.38
N VAL A 220 1.44 1.91 17.74
CA VAL A 220 2.03 3.26 17.66
C VAL A 220 3.27 3.36 18.56
N ARG A 221 3.25 2.76 19.75
CA ARG A 221 4.39 2.77 20.68
C ARG A 221 5.57 1.97 20.14
N LEU A 222 5.32 0.77 19.62
CA LEU A 222 6.35 -0.08 19.02
C LEU A 222 6.95 0.57 17.76
N TYR A 223 6.12 1.22 16.93
CA TYR A 223 6.60 2.02 15.80
C TYR A 223 7.49 3.19 16.26
N GLY A 224 7.04 3.96 17.25
CA GLY A 224 7.82 5.05 17.83
C GLY A 224 9.17 4.60 18.37
N GLU A 225 9.23 3.42 19.00
CA GLU A 225 10.49 2.83 19.42
C GLU A 225 11.37 2.42 18.25
N ALA A 226 10.83 1.74 17.24
CA ALA A 226 11.58 1.34 16.07
C ALA A 226 12.24 2.56 15.39
N VAL A 227 11.50 3.66 15.26
CA VAL A 227 12.01 4.96 14.77
C VAL A 227 13.10 5.53 15.69
N ARG A 228 12.86 5.53 17.01
CA ARG A 228 13.84 6.02 18.00
C ARG A 228 15.15 5.23 17.91
N GLN A 229 15.08 3.90 17.86
CA GLN A 229 16.23 3.02 17.78
C GLN A 229 16.95 3.17 16.42
N ALA A 230 16.21 3.30 15.32
CA ALA A 230 16.76 3.56 13.99
C ALA A 230 17.57 4.85 13.93
N HIS A 231 17.10 5.92 14.58
CA HIS A 231 17.85 7.17 14.70
C HIS A 231 19.08 7.05 15.61
N GLN A 232 18.95 6.36 16.75
CA GLN A 232 20.05 6.17 17.69
C GLN A 232 21.19 5.37 17.08
N ASP A 233 20.87 4.29 16.36
CA ASP A 233 21.87 3.38 15.77
C ASP A 233 22.30 3.81 14.35
N GLY A 234 21.70 4.89 13.82
CA GLY A 234 22.16 5.52 12.58
C GLY A 234 21.97 4.67 11.32
N ILE A 235 20.90 3.86 11.26
CA ILE A 235 20.70 2.85 10.19
C ILE A 235 20.64 3.44 8.79
N SER A 236 20.33 4.74 8.63
CA SER A 236 20.28 5.40 7.33
C SER A 236 21.65 5.68 6.73
N SER A 237 22.73 5.51 7.50
CA SER A 237 24.09 5.90 7.11
C SER A 237 25.06 4.73 6.89
N GLN A 238 24.68 3.51 7.29
CA GLN A 238 25.51 2.33 7.18
C GLN A 238 24.80 1.28 6.35
N ALA A 239 25.38 0.92 5.20
CA ALA A 239 24.76 -0.02 4.28
C ALA A 239 24.79 -1.46 4.84
N SER A 240 23.62 -2.05 5.09
CA SER A 240 23.49 -3.48 5.42
C SER A 240 22.12 -4.01 4.99
N ARG A 241 21.98 -5.34 4.85
CA ARG A 241 20.70 -5.95 4.49
C ARG A 241 19.64 -5.68 5.56
N GLU A 242 20.04 -5.75 6.83
CA GLU A 242 19.19 -5.49 7.98
C GLU A 242 18.73 -4.02 8.03
N ASN A 243 19.62 -3.08 7.69
CA ASN A 243 19.29 -1.66 7.63
C ASN A 243 18.39 -1.33 6.44
N ALA A 244 18.64 -1.93 5.27
CA ALA A 244 17.76 -1.83 4.11
C ALA A 244 16.34 -2.33 4.46
N ALA A 245 16.24 -3.54 5.01
CA ALA A 245 14.99 -4.13 5.46
C ALA A 245 14.26 -3.25 6.47
N SER A 246 14.99 -2.74 7.48
CA SER A 246 14.45 -1.83 8.49
C SER A 246 13.92 -0.55 7.87
N CYS A 247 14.66 0.09 6.95
CA CYS A 247 14.20 1.29 6.26
C CYS A 247 12.95 1.02 5.41
N PHE A 248 12.88 -0.11 4.72
CA PHE A 248 11.69 -0.48 3.96
C PHE A 248 10.47 -0.69 4.86
N MET A 249 10.62 -1.44 5.97
CA MET A 249 9.53 -1.66 6.92
C MET A 249 9.09 -0.39 7.63
N LEU A 250 10.03 0.46 8.03
CA LEU A 250 9.71 1.77 8.61
C LEU A 250 8.96 2.63 7.61
N ASN A 251 9.28 2.57 6.31
CA ASN A 251 8.49 3.26 5.29
C ASN A 251 7.06 2.71 5.24
N LEU A 252 6.86 1.39 5.23
CA LEU A 252 5.52 0.79 5.25
C LEU A 252 4.73 1.19 6.50
N LEU A 253 5.37 1.19 7.67
CA LEU A 253 4.75 1.63 8.93
C LEU A 253 4.41 3.12 8.90
N ASP A 254 5.30 3.96 8.39
CA ASP A 254 5.09 5.40 8.29
C ASP A 254 3.88 5.73 7.41
N VAL A 255 3.69 4.98 6.32
CA VAL A 255 2.50 5.09 5.46
C VAL A 255 1.20 4.76 6.19
N VAL A 256 1.22 3.78 7.11
CA VAL A 256 0.04 3.38 7.89
C VAL A 256 -0.34 4.46 8.91
N TYR A 257 0.65 5.11 9.55
CA TYR A 257 0.40 6.08 10.62
C TYR A 257 0.32 7.53 10.13
N ASP A 258 0.97 7.86 9.02
CA ASP A 258 0.98 9.19 8.42
C ASP A 258 0.72 9.11 6.91
N SER A 259 -0.53 9.34 6.53
CA SER A 259 -0.93 9.47 5.11
C SER A 259 -0.17 10.57 4.36
N GLN A 260 0.44 11.53 5.07
CA GLN A 260 1.23 12.61 4.50
C GLN A 260 2.75 12.39 4.64
N SER A 261 3.19 11.20 5.02
CA SER A 261 4.61 10.84 5.19
C SER A 261 5.47 11.31 4.01
N THR A 262 6.52 12.08 4.27
CA THR A 262 7.48 12.52 3.23
C THR A 262 8.39 11.41 2.71
N MET A 263 8.12 10.14 3.08
CA MET A 263 8.88 8.95 2.69
C MET A 263 10.39 9.01 2.99
N PRO A 264 10.84 9.55 4.15
CA PRO A 264 12.27 9.64 4.43
C PRO A 264 12.93 8.26 4.47
N TRP A 265 12.20 7.25 4.95
CA TRP A 265 12.64 5.87 5.03
C TRP A 265 12.71 5.20 3.66
N ALA A 266 11.85 5.56 2.70
CA ALA A 266 12.02 5.08 1.33
C ALA A 266 13.31 5.62 0.71
N SER A 267 13.62 6.91 0.89
CA SER A 267 14.90 7.47 0.39
C SER A 267 16.11 6.80 1.04
N ALA A 268 16.07 6.54 2.35
CA ALA A 268 17.12 5.79 3.04
C ALA A 268 17.23 4.35 2.50
N TYR A 269 16.10 3.68 2.28
CA TYR A 269 16.06 2.35 1.68
C TYR A 269 16.69 2.32 0.28
N ILE A 270 16.37 3.27 -0.59
CA ILE A 270 16.95 3.35 -1.94
C ILE A 270 18.47 3.49 -1.85
N TRP A 271 18.97 4.37 -0.97
CA TRP A 271 20.41 4.52 -0.75
C TRP A 271 21.09 3.24 -0.28
N GLN A 272 20.46 2.53 0.67
CA GLN A 272 20.92 1.24 1.17
C GLN A 272 20.99 0.20 0.04
N ALA A 273 19.89 0.07 -0.71
CA ALA A 273 19.76 -0.91 -1.78
C ALA A 273 20.73 -0.66 -2.94
N GLN A 274 20.94 0.61 -3.33
CA GLN A 274 21.97 1.00 -4.30
C GLN A 274 23.36 0.55 -3.82
N THR A 275 23.71 0.87 -2.58
CA THR A 275 25.04 0.53 -2.03
C THR A 275 25.23 -0.99 -1.99
N LEU A 276 24.21 -1.74 -1.59
CA LEU A 276 24.25 -3.21 -1.57
C LEU A 276 24.35 -3.82 -2.99
N ALA A 277 23.66 -3.23 -3.98
CA ALA A 277 23.72 -3.67 -5.38
C ALA A 277 25.10 -3.42 -6.00
N GLU A 278 25.73 -2.29 -5.70
CA GLU A 278 27.11 -2.00 -6.12
C GLU A 278 28.10 -3.00 -5.53
N LEU A 279 28.00 -3.28 -4.23
CA LEU A 279 28.85 -4.28 -3.56
C LEU A 279 28.65 -5.67 -4.15
N THR A 280 27.41 -6.09 -4.33
CA THR A 280 27.06 -7.39 -4.92
C THR A 280 27.60 -7.54 -6.34
N THR A 281 27.54 -6.47 -7.14
CA THR A 281 28.06 -6.48 -8.52
C THR A 281 29.58 -6.67 -8.53
N ARG A 282 30.30 -6.04 -7.60
CA ARG A 282 31.76 -6.23 -7.44
C ARG A 282 32.10 -7.65 -7.00
N ASP A 283 31.37 -8.19 -6.04
CA ASP A 283 31.59 -9.56 -5.54
C ASP A 283 31.26 -10.62 -6.58
N ALA A 284 30.24 -10.41 -7.41
CA ALA A 284 29.89 -11.32 -8.50
C ALA A 284 31.03 -11.43 -9.54
N LEU A 285 31.72 -10.31 -9.82
CA LEU A 285 32.88 -10.28 -10.71
C LEU A 285 34.08 -11.04 -10.12
N SER A 286 34.23 -11.09 -8.79
CA SER A 286 35.35 -11.78 -8.16
C SER A 286 35.10 -13.26 -7.87
N ASN A 287 33.86 -13.63 -7.50
CA ASN A 287 33.57 -14.93 -6.87
C ASN A 287 32.72 -15.88 -7.72
N GLY A 288 32.29 -15.50 -8.93
CA GLY A 288 31.54 -16.38 -9.83
C GLY A 288 30.20 -16.84 -9.25
N ARG A 289 29.42 -15.91 -8.69
CA ARG A 289 28.14 -16.19 -8.01
C ARG A 289 27.11 -16.84 -8.96
N SER A 290 26.28 -17.74 -8.42
CA SER A 290 25.17 -18.38 -9.15
C SER A 290 24.22 -17.33 -9.74
N THR A 291 23.86 -17.49 -11.02
CA THR A 291 22.98 -16.57 -11.74
C THR A 291 21.58 -16.49 -11.13
N LEU A 292 21.09 -17.62 -10.59
CA LEU A 292 19.72 -17.74 -10.10
C LEU A 292 19.47 -16.93 -8.81
N ASP A 293 20.42 -16.96 -7.86
CA ASP A 293 20.30 -16.18 -6.62
C ASP A 293 20.28 -14.68 -6.91
N SER A 294 21.04 -14.26 -7.92
CA SER A 294 21.04 -12.87 -8.38
C SER A 294 19.69 -12.47 -8.99
N ASP A 295 18.99 -13.38 -9.67
CA ASP A 295 17.71 -13.07 -10.30
C ASP A 295 16.57 -12.97 -9.26
N VAL A 296 16.58 -13.84 -8.25
CA VAL A 296 15.65 -13.73 -7.12
C VAL A 296 15.88 -12.41 -6.37
N GLU A 297 17.14 -12.04 -6.13
CA GLU A 297 17.51 -10.77 -5.51
C GLU A 297 16.96 -9.57 -6.28
N ARG A 298 17.16 -9.54 -7.60
CA ARG A 298 16.63 -8.49 -8.50
C ARG A 298 15.11 -8.40 -8.44
N VAL A 299 14.41 -9.54 -8.46
CA VAL A 299 12.94 -9.56 -8.38
C VAL A 299 12.44 -8.98 -7.04
N GLN A 300 13.15 -9.22 -5.94
CA GLN A 300 12.78 -8.66 -4.64
C GLN A 300 13.04 -7.15 -4.55
N TRP A 301 14.17 -6.68 -5.11
CA TRP A 301 14.41 -5.24 -5.28
C TRP A 301 13.28 -4.60 -6.07
N HIS A 302 12.86 -5.26 -7.14
CA HIS A 302 11.80 -4.79 -8.01
C HIS A 302 10.44 -4.72 -7.33
N GLY A 303 10.05 -5.76 -6.59
CA GLY A 303 8.82 -5.75 -5.81
C GLY A 303 8.77 -4.57 -4.83
N SER A 304 9.92 -4.22 -4.25
CA SER A 304 10.04 -3.09 -3.34
C SER A 304 9.96 -1.74 -4.05
N LEU A 305 10.63 -1.58 -5.21
CA LEU A 305 10.51 -0.38 -6.05
C LEU A 305 9.08 -0.19 -6.55
N LEU A 306 8.40 -1.28 -6.91
CA LEU A 306 7.00 -1.28 -7.33
C LEU A 306 6.08 -0.83 -6.18
N ALA A 307 6.26 -1.36 -4.97
CA ALA A 307 5.48 -0.94 -3.79
C ALA A 307 5.69 0.55 -3.47
N ILE A 308 6.93 1.04 -3.51
CA ILE A 308 7.27 2.47 -3.32
C ILE A 308 6.64 3.33 -4.41
N SER A 309 6.62 2.84 -5.66
CA SER A 309 6.01 3.55 -6.79
C SER A 309 4.50 3.66 -6.66
N ALA A 310 3.84 2.54 -6.32
CA ALA A 310 2.40 2.48 -6.07
C ALA A 310 2.01 3.45 -4.94
N TYR A 311 2.79 3.52 -3.86
CA TYR A 311 2.59 4.53 -2.82
C TYR A 311 2.75 5.95 -3.36
N SER A 312 3.87 6.25 -4.00
CA SER A 312 4.20 7.59 -4.48
C SER A 312 3.13 8.14 -5.42
N VAL A 313 2.62 7.33 -6.35
CA VAL A 313 1.56 7.77 -7.28
C VAL A 313 0.23 7.98 -6.57
N SER A 314 -0.14 7.10 -5.64
CA SER A 314 -1.38 7.24 -4.87
C SER A 314 -1.43 8.51 -4.02
N VAL A 315 -0.30 8.98 -3.51
CA VAL A 315 -0.22 10.23 -2.73
C VAL A 315 0.28 11.44 -3.54
N GLY A 316 0.52 11.27 -4.85
CA GLY A 316 1.00 12.32 -5.74
C GLY A 316 2.39 12.87 -5.41
N LYS A 317 3.28 12.01 -4.88
CA LYS A 317 4.67 12.35 -4.53
C LYS A 317 5.63 11.90 -5.62
N SER A 318 6.79 12.54 -5.66
CA SER A 318 7.91 12.14 -6.52
C SER A 318 8.48 10.80 -6.06
N LEU A 319 8.97 10.00 -7.01
CA LEU A 319 9.69 8.77 -6.70
C LEU A 319 11.02 9.11 -5.99
N PRO A 320 11.41 8.36 -4.94
CA PRO A 320 12.68 8.56 -4.24
C PRO A 320 13.87 7.92 -4.97
N PHE A 321 13.67 7.45 -6.21
CA PHE A 321 14.68 6.79 -7.03
C PHE A 321 14.53 7.18 -8.50
N SER A 322 15.66 7.18 -9.20
CA SER A 322 15.81 7.50 -10.62
C SER A 322 15.78 6.23 -11.49
N PRO A 323 15.67 6.37 -12.83
CA PRO A 323 15.84 5.24 -13.75
C PRO A 323 17.22 4.57 -13.65
N HIS A 324 18.26 5.31 -13.26
CA HIS A 324 19.60 4.75 -13.07
C HIS A 324 19.62 3.79 -11.87
N ASP A 325 18.94 4.16 -10.79
CA ASP A 325 18.86 3.37 -9.56
C ASP A 325 18.10 2.06 -9.81
N GLU A 326 17.01 2.15 -10.60
CA GLU A 326 16.27 0.97 -11.07
C GLU A 326 17.20 0.00 -11.80
N VAL A 327 17.95 0.47 -12.81
CA VAL A 327 18.89 -0.36 -13.58
C VAL A 327 20.02 -0.93 -12.72
N LEU A 328 20.55 -0.14 -11.77
CA LEU A 328 21.60 -0.60 -10.86
C LEU A 328 21.12 -1.75 -9.97
N MET A 329 19.90 -1.62 -9.42
CA MET A 329 19.35 -2.58 -8.46
C MET A 329 18.76 -3.83 -9.12
N THR A 330 18.04 -3.68 -10.24
CA THR A 330 17.32 -4.77 -10.90
C THR A 330 18.05 -5.33 -12.11
N GLY A 331 19.14 -4.68 -12.53
CA GLY A 331 19.92 -5.06 -13.70
C GLY A 331 19.41 -4.43 -15.00
N PRO A 332 19.88 -4.90 -16.16
CA PRO A 332 19.49 -4.35 -17.44
C PRO A 332 17.98 -4.50 -17.68
N ALA A 333 17.42 -3.62 -18.52
CA ALA A 333 16.02 -3.68 -18.89
C ALA A 333 15.67 -5.09 -19.43
N PRO A 334 14.67 -5.76 -18.85
CA PRO A 334 14.27 -7.07 -19.31
C PRO A 334 13.63 -6.99 -20.70
N LYS A 335 13.50 -8.17 -21.32
CA LYS A 335 12.69 -8.35 -22.53
C LYS A 335 11.26 -7.86 -22.30
N GLY A 336 10.58 -7.51 -23.39
CA GLY A 336 9.16 -7.20 -23.33
C GLY A 336 8.38 -8.38 -22.74
N ILE A 337 7.42 -8.12 -21.88
CA ILE A 337 6.62 -9.18 -21.24
C ILE A 337 5.87 -10.02 -22.27
N GLU A 338 5.45 -9.44 -23.39
CA GLU A 338 4.89 -10.17 -24.53
C GLU A 338 5.89 -11.17 -25.13
N GLU A 339 7.17 -10.80 -25.21
CA GLU A 339 8.24 -11.70 -25.67
C GLU A 339 8.52 -12.81 -24.65
N VAL A 340 8.58 -12.46 -23.35
CA VAL A 340 8.76 -13.44 -22.27
C VAL A 340 7.62 -14.46 -22.27
N LEU A 341 6.38 -13.99 -22.39
CA LEU A 341 5.20 -14.87 -22.46
C LEU A 341 5.19 -15.75 -23.71
N ALA A 342 5.77 -15.29 -24.83
CA ALA A 342 5.93 -16.10 -26.04
C ALA A 342 7.00 -17.19 -25.90
N GLN A 343 8.07 -16.91 -25.14
CA GLN A 343 9.19 -17.84 -24.89
C GLN A 343 8.95 -18.76 -23.68
N VAL A 344 7.82 -18.63 -23.01
CA VAL A 344 7.63 -19.24 -21.68
C VAL A 344 7.65 -20.76 -21.71
N ASN A 345 7.26 -21.37 -22.83
CA ASN A 345 7.29 -22.81 -23.03
C ASN A 345 8.71 -23.36 -23.26
N GLU A 346 9.67 -22.49 -23.58
CA GLU A 346 11.08 -22.85 -23.82
C GLU A 346 11.94 -22.71 -22.56
N LEU A 347 11.43 -21.99 -21.55
CA LEU A 347 12.15 -21.70 -20.32
C LEU A 347 11.72 -22.65 -19.19
N PRO A 348 12.63 -22.98 -18.25
CA PRO A 348 12.23 -23.53 -16.97
C PRO A 348 11.16 -22.66 -16.29
N ALA A 349 10.13 -23.27 -15.70
CA ALA A 349 8.97 -22.56 -15.17
C ALA A 349 9.35 -21.43 -14.18
N ASN A 350 10.31 -21.69 -13.30
CA ASN A 350 10.84 -20.70 -12.34
C ASN A 350 11.50 -19.51 -13.05
N GLN A 351 12.31 -19.77 -14.08
CA GLN A 351 12.97 -18.72 -14.86
C GLN A 351 11.96 -17.89 -15.65
N GLY A 352 10.95 -18.54 -16.26
CA GLY A 352 9.85 -17.86 -16.94
C GLY A 352 9.07 -16.93 -16.00
N VAL A 353 8.76 -17.40 -14.78
CA VAL A 353 8.11 -16.59 -13.74
C VAL A 353 8.97 -15.40 -13.32
N LEU A 354 10.25 -15.60 -13.02
CA LEU A 354 11.17 -14.53 -12.60
C LEU A 354 11.31 -13.45 -13.70
N GLN A 355 11.50 -13.87 -14.95
CA GLN A 355 11.57 -12.94 -16.08
C GLN A 355 10.25 -12.19 -16.28
N ALA A 356 9.11 -12.86 -16.17
CA ALA A 356 7.81 -12.23 -16.33
C ALA A 356 7.55 -11.17 -15.24
N ILE A 357 7.90 -11.48 -13.97
CA ILE A 357 7.77 -10.52 -12.86
C ILE A 357 8.69 -9.32 -13.08
N HIS A 358 9.94 -9.55 -13.52
CA HIS A 358 10.88 -8.49 -13.80
C HIS A 358 10.36 -7.58 -14.94
N SER A 359 9.95 -8.15 -16.06
CA SER A 359 9.35 -7.39 -17.19
C SER A 359 8.10 -6.62 -16.78
N PHE A 360 7.22 -7.24 -15.99
CA PHE A 360 6.02 -6.61 -15.49
C PHE A 360 6.34 -5.37 -14.65
N GLY A 361 7.16 -5.54 -13.60
CA GLY A 361 7.42 -4.45 -12.67
C GLY A 361 8.15 -3.29 -13.35
N THR A 362 9.01 -3.54 -14.36
CA THR A 362 9.79 -2.49 -15.02
C THR A 362 8.84 -1.62 -15.82
N ARG A 363 7.89 -2.24 -16.51
CA ARG A 363 6.85 -1.52 -17.25
C ARG A 363 5.93 -0.76 -16.31
N CYS A 364 5.53 -1.35 -15.18
CA CYS A 364 4.66 -0.69 -14.21
C CYS A 364 5.34 0.51 -13.53
N VAL A 365 6.60 0.37 -13.10
CA VAL A 365 7.39 1.45 -12.50
C VAL A 365 7.60 2.59 -13.49
N ARG A 366 7.92 2.29 -14.76
CA ARG A 366 8.04 3.32 -15.81
C ARG A 366 6.73 4.07 -16.04
N LEU A 367 5.62 3.36 -16.24
CA LEU A 367 4.32 3.99 -16.44
C LEU A 367 3.91 4.84 -15.23
N THR A 368 4.25 4.39 -14.01
CA THR A 368 4.01 5.13 -12.77
C THR A 368 4.85 6.41 -12.69
N ARG A 369 6.14 6.33 -13.07
CA ARG A 369 7.03 7.48 -13.14
C ARG A 369 6.50 8.53 -14.12
N ASP A 370 6.15 8.10 -15.33
CA ASP A 370 5.60 9.00 -16.36
C ASP A 370 4.32 9.68 -15.87
N ALA A 371 3.43 8.92 -15.21
CA ALA A 371 2.22 9.46 -14.61
C ALA A 371 2.51 10.50 -13.51
N ILE A 372 3.50 10.24 -12.64
CA ILE A 372 3.91 11.19 -11.59
C ILE A 372 4.49 12.47 -12.21
N GLU A 373 5.34 12.35 -13.22
CA GLU A 373 6.02 13.50 -13.83
C GLU A 373 5.07 14.39 -14.64
N ASN A 374 4.07 13.80 -15.31
CA ASN A 374 3.24 14.52 -16.29
C ASN A 374 1.80 14.80 -15.82
N ILE A 375 1.23 14.00 -14.91
CA ILE A 375 -0.20 14.06 -14.58
C ILE A 375 -0.45 14.24 -13.08
N VAL A 376 0.14 13.38 -12.25
CA VAL A 376 -0.26 13.12 -10.86
C VAL A 376 0.58 13.89 -9.85
N GLY A 377 1.89 14.00 -10.09
CA GLY A 377 2.84 14.52 -9.11
C GLY A 377 2.78 16.02 -8.91
N VAL A 378 3.33 16.49 -7.78
CA VAL A 378 3.30 17.90 -7.35
C VAL A 378 3.71 18.88 -8.46
N THR A 379 4.76 18.57 -9.23
CA THR A 379 5.22 19.43 -10.34
C THR A 379 4.20 19.48 -11.48
N ALA A 380 3.64 18.33 -11.89
CA ALA A 380 2.61 18.25 -12.92
C ALA A 380 1.36 19.07 -12.55
N LEU A 381 0.99 19.09 -11.27
CA LEU A 381 -0.15 19.84 -10.76
C LEU A 381 0.03 21.37 -10.83
N GLN A 382 1.26 21.86 -10.97
CA GLN A 382 1.52 23.30 -11.13
C GLN A 382 1.31 23.79 -12.56
N SER A 383 1.31 22.87 -13.53
CA SER A 383 1.07 23.16 -14.94
C SER A 383 -0.41 22.97 -15.30
N PRO A 384 -0.90 23.59 -16.39
CA PRO A 384 -2.18 23.21 -16.99
C PRO A 384 -2.20 21.72 -17.38
N LEU A 385 -3.38 21.10 -17.38
CA LEU A 385 -3.52 19.70 -17.80
C LEU A 385 -3.36 19.61 -19.32
N ASP A 386 -2.34 18.88 -19.77
CA ASP A 386 -2.12 18.60 -21.20
C ASP A 386 -2.99 17.41 -21.63
N GLU A 387 -3.94 17.67 -22.52
CA GLU A 387 -4.87 16.66 -23.04
C GLU A 387 -4.15 15.56 -23.83
N LEU A 388 -3.08 15.89 -24.56
CA LEU A 388 -2.31 14.90 -25.32
C LEU A 388 -1.60 13.93 -24.38
N GLU A 389 -1.03 14.44 -23.29
CA GLU A 389 -0.37 13.60 -22.29
C GLU A 389 -1.37 12.71 -21.55
N VAL A 390 -2.56 13.23 -21.22
CA VAL A 390 -3.66 12.41 -20.66
C VAL A 390 -4.02 11.27 -21.62
N MET A 391 -4.27 11.58 -22.90
CA MET A 391 -4.60 10.57 -23.91
C MET A 391 -3.52 9.49 -24.02
N ARG A 392 -2.24 9.88 -24.08
CA ARG A 392 -1.10 8.96 -24.17
C ARG A 392 -1.05 8.03 -22.97
N HIS A 393 -1.17 8.57 -21.76
CA HIS A 393 -1.09 7.79 -20.53
C HIS A 393 -2.28 6.84 -20.35
N VAL A 394 -3.50 7.30 -20.65
CA VAL A 394 -4.70 6.44 -20.59
C VAL A 394 -4.56 5.28 -21.58
N THR A 395 -4.16 5.55 -22.81
CA THR A 395 -3.96 4.51 -23.84
C THR A 395 -2.85 3.53 -23.43
N ALA A 396 -1.75 4.03 -22.88
CA ALA A 396 -0.65 3.19 -22.39
C ALA A 396 -1.08 2.30 -21.20
N ALA A 397 -1.88 2.85 -20.28
CA ALA A 397 -2.43 2.11 -19.14
C ALA A 397 -3.43 1.04 -19.59
N GLU A 398 -4.34 1.34 -20.51
CA GLU A 398 -5.28 0.35 -21.08
C GLU A 398 -4.53 -0.81 -21.75
N HIS A 399 -3.52 -0.48 -22.57
CA HIS A 399 -2.71 -1.51 -23.21
C HIS A 399 -1.96 -2.35 -22.16
N PHE A 400 -1.37 -1.72 -21.15
CA PHE A 400 -0.69 -2.44 -20.07
C PHE A 400 -1.66 -3.29 -19.20
N TYR A 401 -2.91 -2.88 -19.04
CA TYR A 401 -3.90 -3.70 -18.33
C TYR A 401 -4.15 -5.05 -19.02
N THR A 402 -4.20 -5.08 -20.35
CA THR A 402 -4.30 -6.36 -21.08
C THR A 402 -3.11 -7.28 -20.79
N THR A 403 -1.92 -6.69 -20.64
CA THR A 403 -0.70 -7.37 -20.24
C THR A 403 -0.75 -7.85 -18.78
N VAL A 404 -1.31 -7.06 -17.85
CA VAL A 404 -1.57 -7.45 -16.44
C VAL A 404 -2.43 -8.71 -16.39
N LEU A 405 -3.51 -8.76 -17.19
CA LEU A 405 -4.41 -9.93 -17.23
C LEU A 405 -3.70 -11.17 -17.78
N ARG A 406 -2.90 -11.03 -18.84
CA ARG A 406 -2.11 -12.14 -19.41
C ARG A 406 -1.07 -12.65 -18.42
N PHE A 407 -0.33 -11.75 -17.78
CA PHE A 407 0.62 -12.05 -16.71
C PHE A 407 -0.05 -12.84 -15.59
N SER A 408 -1.20 -12.36 -15.10
CA SER A 408 -1.91 -13.00 -13.99
C SER A 408 -2.37 -14.42 -14.36
N ARG A 409 -2.88 -14.63 -15.58
CA ARG A 409 -3.22 -15.98 -16.07
C ARG A 409 -1.99 -16.89 -16.15
N PHE A 410 -0.89 -16.38 -16.67
CA PHE A 410 0.37 -17.12 -16.76
C PHE A 410 0.85 -17.56 -15.36
N ILE A 411 0.94 -16.63 -14.40
CA ILE A 411 1.38 -16.98 -13.05
C ILE A 411 0.45 -18.01 -12.39
N ARG A 412 -0.87 -17.88 -12.55
CA ARG A 412 -1.83 -18.89 -12.05
C ARG A 412 -1.66 -20.24 -12.73
N SER A 413 -1.32 -20.27 -14.03
CA SER A 413 -1.03 -21.52 -14.75
C SER A 413 0.27 -22.19 -14.29
N ALA A 414 1.21 -21.41 -13.76
CA ALA A 414 2.44 -21.92 -13.17
C ALA A 414 2.24 -22.51 -11.76
N GLY A 415 1.08 -22.27 -11.12
CA GLY A 415 0.70 -22.87 -9.85
C GLY A 415 -0.06 -21.93 -8.92
N THR A 416 -0.47 -22.47 -7.77
CA THR A 416 -1.27 -21.77 -6.74
C THR A 416 -0.52 -21.59 -5.43
N THR A 417 0.81 -21.64 -5.44
CA THR A 417 1.62 -21.46 -4.23
C THR A 417 1.44 -20.03 -3.67
N PRO A 418 1.53 -19.82 -2.34
CA PRO A 418 1.38 -18.49 -1.74
C PRO A 418 2.31 -17.43 -2.35
N SER A 419 3.55 -17.81 -2.71
CA SER A 419 4.51 -16.92 -3.37
C SER A 419 4.04 -16.46 -4.75
N LEU A 420 3.47 -17.36 -5.56
CA LEU A 420 2.94 -17.02 -6.88
C LEU A 420 1.68 -16.15 -6.76
N GLN A 421 0.80 -16.47 -5.82
CA GLN A 421 -0.38 -15.66 -5.54
C GLN A 421 0.00 -14.25 -5.06
N LEU A 422 1.01 -14.13 -4.20
CA LEU A 422 1.57 -12.83 -3.77
C LEU A 422 2.11 -12.03 -4.96
N CYS A 423 2.72 -12.68 -5.95
CA CYS A 423 3.17 -12.01 -7.17
C CYS A 423 2.00 -11.50 -8.01
N VAL A 424 0.95 -12.30 -8.19
CA VAL A 424 -0.29 -11.85 -8.89
C VAL A 424 -0.88 -10.66 -8.16
N PHE A 425 -1.10 -10.79 -6.85
CA PHE A 425 -1.69 -9.76 -6.02
C PHE A 425 -0.88 -8.46 -6.03
N SER A 426 0.43 -8.53 -5.82
CA SER A 426 1.30 -7.34 -5.81
C SER A 426 1.24 -6.61 -7.15
N SER A 427 1.21 -7.36 -8.26
CA SER A 427 1.13 -6.81 -9.61
C SER A 427 -0.22 -6.16 -9.91
N THR A 428 -1.33 -6.84 -9.61
CA THR A 428 -2.67 -6.30 -9.88
C THR A 428 -3.02 -5.15 -8.95
N SER A 429 -2.62 -5.21 -7.68
CA SER A 429 -2.78 -4.11 -6.72
C SER A 429 -1.98 -2.88 -7.13
N SER A 430 -0.72 -3.05 -7.56
CA SER A 430 0.11 -1.90 -7.96
C SER A 430 -0.45 -1.21 -9.21
N PHE A 431 -0.95 -1.98 -10.17
CA PHE A 431 -1.63 -1.42 -11.34
C PHE A 431 -2.95 -0.73 -10.97
N ALA A 432 -3.75 -1.31 -10.06
CA ALA A 432 -4.96 -0.69 -9.56
C ALA A 432 -4.66 0.66 -8.86
N CYS A 433 -3.62 0.75 -8.04
CA CYS A 433 -3.17 2.01 -7.44
C CYS A 433 -2.87 3.08 -8.50
N LEU A 434 -2.14 2.72 -9.57
CA LEU A 434 -1.86 3.61 -10.69
C LEU A 434 -3.14 4.11 -11.38
N ALA A 435 -4.02 3.18 -11.77
CA ALA A 435 -5.26 3.51 -12.49
C ALA A 435 -6.19 4.40 -11.65
N VAL A 436 -6.34 4.09 -10.36
CA VAL A 436 -7.12 4.89 -9.40
C VAL A 436 -6.49 6.28 -9.23
N ALA A 437 -5.17 6.39 -9.07
CA ALA A 437 -4.50 7.68 -8.91
C ALA A 437 -4.64 8.57 -10.15
N LEU A 438 -4.53 7.98 -11.35
CA LEU A 438 -4.79 8.66 -12.62
C LEU A 438 -6.23 9.17 -12.68
N TYR A 439 -7.22 8.32 -12.41
CA TYR A 439 -8.63 8.71 -12.40
C TYR A 439 -8.89 9.88 -11.44
N ARG A 440 -8.49 9.75 -10.17
CA ARG A 440 -8.71 10.78 -9.16
C ARG A 440 -8.09 12.11 -9.56
N THR A 441 -6.88 12.08 -10.12
CA THR A 441 -6.16 13.31 -10.50
C THR A 441 -6.73 13.96 -11.76
N ILE A 442 -6.98 13.17 -12.81
CA ILE A 442 -7.59 13.67 -14.06
C ILE A 442 -8.93 14.30 -13.72
N ARG A 443 -9.80 13.59 -12.99
CA ARG A 443 -11.10 14.10 -12.54
C ARG A 443 -10.97 15.44 -11.82
N ARG A 444 -10.14 15.52 -10.77
CA ARG A 444 -9.91 16.76 -10.01
C ARG A 444 -9.52 17.92 -10.92
N ARG A 445 -8.58 17.69 -11.85
CA ARG A 445 -8.07 18.72 -12.77
C ARG A 445 -9.10 19.11 -13.82
N VAL A 446 -9.94 18.19 -14.30
CA VAL A 446 -11.07 18.49 -15.19
C VAL A 446 -12.09 19.40 -14.49
N CYS A 447 -12.47 19.11 -13.25
CA CYS A 447 -13.37 19.96 -12.46
C CYS A 447 -12.76 21.36 -12.22
N GLU A 448 -11.45 21.45 -11.95
CA GLU A 448 -10.76 22.73 -11.80
C GLU A 448 -10.68 23.53 -13.11
N ASN A 449 -10.45 22.86 -14.24
CA ASN A 449 -10.40 23.48 -15.57
C ASN A 449 -11.78 23.99 -16.01
N ALA A 450 -12.85 23.23 -15.76
CA ALA A 450 -14.23 23.63 -16.07
C ALA A 450 -14.63 24.93 -15.35
N LYS A 451 -14.04 25.22 -14.18
CA LYS A 451 -14.24 26.48 -13.45
C LYS A 451 -13.47 27.66 -14.06
N ARG A 452 -12.39 27.41 -14.79
CA ARG A 452 -11.50 28.45 -15.35
C ARG A 452 -11.86 28.85 -16.78
N VAL A 453 -12.30 27.89 -17.59
CA VAL A 453 -12.57 28.10 -19.01
C VAL A 453 -14.06 27.91 -19.27
N SER A 454 -14.72 28.95 -19.78
CA SER A 454 -16.10 28.88 -20.24
C SER A 454 -16.16 28.12 -21.57
N GLY A 455 -16.20 26.79 -21.47
CA GLY A 455 -16.29 25.85 -22.58
C GLY A 455 -16.14 24.45 -22.03
N SER A 456 -17.12 23.57 -22.29
CA SER A 456 -17.06 22.20 -21.78
C SER A 456 -15.90 21.45 -22.44
N PRO A 457 -14.89 20.96 -21.68
CA PRO A 457 -13.79 20.19 -22.25
C PRO A 457 -14.28 18.76 -22.53
N SER A 458 -15.17 18.60 -23.50
CA SER A 458 -15.86 17.34 -23.80
C SER A 458 -14.92 16.15 -23.96
N ARG A 459 -13.72 16.38 -24.53
CA ARG A 459 -12.69 15.34 -24.69
C ARG A 459 -12.05 14.92 -23.37
N LEU A 460 -11.74 15.86 -22.47
CA LEU A 460 -11.17 15.51 -21.16
C LEU A 460 -12.19 14.76 -20.29
N THR A 461 -13.47 15.09 -20.40
CA THR A 461 -14.55 14.33 -19.77
C THR A 461 -14.61 12.90 -20.31
N GLU A 462 -14.47 12.72 -21.63
CA GLU A 462 -14.41 11.39 -22.24
C GLU A 462 -13.21 10.57 -21.74
N TRP A 463 -12.02 11.18 -21.67
CA TRP A 463 -10.85 10.52 -21.09
C TRP A 463 -11.03 10.19 -19.61
N CYS A 464 -11.71 11.05 -18.85
CA CYS A 464 -12.06 10.81 -17.45
C CYS A 464 -12.97 9.58 -17.29
N LYS A 465 -13.95 9.39 -18.19
CA LYS A 465 -14.80 8.20 -18.21
C LYS A 465 -14.00 6.94 -18.53
N ARG A 466 -13.17 6.94 -19.59
CA ARG A 466 -12.30 5.80 -19.94
C ARG A 466 -11.38 5.39 -18.79
N ILE A 467 -10.70 6.35 -18.15
CA ILE A 467 -9.81 6.01 -17.03
C ILE A 467 -10.58 5.54 -15.79
N ARG A 468 -11.82 6.00 -15.58
CA ARG A 468 -12.71 5.48 -14.52
C ARG A 468 -13.06 4.02 -14.77
N THR A 469 -13.45 3.67 -16.01
CA THR A 469 -13.70 2.28 -16.42
C THR A 469 -12.47 1.42 -16.18
N LEU A 470 -11.29 1.87 -16.62
CA LEU A 470 -10.03 1.16 -16.43
C LEU A 470 -9.73 0.94 -14.94
N ALA A 471 -9.89 1.98 -14.11
CA ALA A 471 -9.71 1.88 -12.67
C ALA A 471 -10.68 0.88 -12.04
N ALA A 472 -11.96 0.90 -12.43
CA ALA A 472 -12.99 -0.02 -11.92
C ALA A 472 -12.63 -1.47 -12.24
N ARG A 473 -12.28 -1.76 -13.50
CA ARG A 473 -11.85 -3.10 -13.95
C ARG A 473 -10.57 -3.58 -13.25
N SER A 474 -9.61 -2.68 -13.08
CA SER A 474 -8.36 -2.97 -12.35
C SER A 474 -8.62 -3.31 -10.89
N VAL A 475 -9.51 -2.57 -10.22
CA VAL A 475 -9.88 -2.82 -8.83
C VAL A 475 -10.66 -4.13 -8.69
N ILE A 476 -11.62 -4.43 -9.58
CA ILE A 476 -12.32 -5.73 -9.58
C ILE A 476 -11.33 -6.89 -9.67
N THR A 477 -10.35 -6.78 -10.57
CA THR A 477 -9.30 -7.79 -10.74
C THR A 477 -8.45 -7.92 -9.48
N ALA A 478 -7.99 -6.80 -8.92
CA ALA A 478 -7.18 -6.79 -7.71
C ALA A 478 -7.94 -7.38 -6.50
N ILE A 479 -9.23 -7.07 -6.32
CA ILE A 479 -10.09 -7.63 -5.27
C ILE A 479 -10.24 -9.15 -5.43
N SER A 480 -10.42 -9.63 -6.66
CA SER A 480 -10.52 -11.07 -6.93
C SER A 480 -9.23 -11.81 -6.55
N ASP A 481 -8.08 -11.23 -6.89
CA ASP A 481 -6.76 -11.80 -6.57
C ASP A 481 -6.37 -11.70 -5.11
N MET A 482 -6.94 -10.72 -4.41
CA MET A 482 -6.75 -10.55 -2.97
C MET A 482 -7.37 -11.68 -2.16
N ARG A 483 -8.54 -12.23 -2.57
CA ARG A 483 -9.34 -13.14 -1.73
C ARG A 483 -8.52 -14.32 -1.19
N GLY A 484 -7.68 -14.94 -2.02
CA GLY A 484 -6.82 -16.07 -1.62
C GLY A 484 -5.49 -15.72 -0.95
N VAL A 485 -5.10 -14.44 -0.90
CA VAL A 485 -3.80 -13.98 -0.34
C VAL A 485 -3.97 -13.25 0.98
N ILE A 486 -5.13 -12.62 1.23
CA ILE A 486 -5.28 -11.74 2.39
C ILE A 486 -5.20 -12.56 3.68
N ALA A 487 -4.09 -12.34 4.36
CA ALA A 487 -4.08 -12.22 5.80
C ALA A 487 -4.14 -10.74 6.20
N ALA A 488 -4.63 -10.44 7.41
CA ALA A 488 -4.84 -9.08 7.95
C ALA A 488 -3.68 -8.11 7.69
N HIS A 489 -2.49 -8.67 7.55
CA HIS A 489 -1.23 -7.97 7.38
C HIS A 489 -0.92 -7.44 5.99
N TYR A 490 -1.53 -7.99 4.95
CA TYR A 490 -1.36 -7.45 3.60
C TYR A 490 -2.20 -6.20 3.36
N LEU A 491 -3.30 -6.01 4.11
CA LEU A 491 -4.13 -4.83 3.97
C LEU A 491 -3.35 -3.54 4.27
N GLY A 492 -2.48 -3.54 5.29
CA GLY A 492 -1.66 -2.37 5.61
C GLY A 492 -0.59 -2.05 4.56
N MET A 493 0.01 -3.07 3.94
CA MET A 493 1.12 -2.89 2.99
C MET A 493 0.69 -2.28 1.65
N PHE A 494 -0.51 -2.62 1.17
CA PHE A 494 -1.00 -2.20 -0.14
C PHE A 494 -2.02 -1.05 -0.08
N GLN A 495 -2.25 -0.48 1.11
CA GLN A 495 -3.13 0.67 1.34
C GLN A 495 -2.53 2.02 0.89
N ALA A 496 -1.61 2.02 -0.08
CA ALA A 496 -1.16 3.21 -0.76
C ALA A 496 -2.35 3.98 -1.37
N GLY A 497 -2.85 5.01 -0.67
CA GLY A 497 -4.07 5.76 -1.02
C GLY A 497 -5.38 5.21 -0.43
N GLY A 498 -5.34 4.02 0.20
CA GLY A 498 -6.44 3.40 0.93
C GLY A 498 -7.52 2.75 0.05
N PHE A 499 -8.23 1.76 0.60
CA PHE A 499 -9.42 1.16 -0.04
C PHE A 499 -10.55 2.17 -0.25
N GLU A 500 -10.53 3.32 0.44
CA GLU A 500 -11.49 4.40 0.17
C GLU A 500 -11.31 4.95 -1.24
N ALA A 501 -10.06 5.13 -1.70
CA ALA A 501 -9.78 5.57 -3.06
C ALA A 501 -10.31 4.59 -4.11
N TRP A 502 -10.32 3.29 -3.79
CA TRP A 502 -10.83 2.23 -4.65
C TRP A 502 -12.36 2.24 -4.67
N ALA A 503 -12.99 2.39 -3.50
CA ALA A 503 -14.43 2.53 -3.38
C ALA A 503 -14.96 3.79 -4.11
N GLU A 504 -14.25 4.91 -4.04
CA GLU A 504 -14.57 6.15 -4.76
C GLU A 504 -14.77 5.95 -6.27
N VAL A 505 -14.13 4.95 -6.89
CA VAL A 505 -14.33 4.64 -8.32
C VAL A 505 -15.76 4.17 -8.61
N PHE A 506 -16.33 3.40 -7.69
CA PHE A 506 -17.66 2.79 -7.81
C PHE A 506 -18.76 3.63 -7.18
N LEU A 507 -18.43 4.56 -6.29
CA LEU A 507 -19.42 5.45 -5.66
C LEU A 507 -19.85 6.56 -6.63
N PRO A 508 -21.14 6.95 -6.63
CA PRO A 508 -21.59 8.10 -7.39
C PRO A 508 -21.07 9.37 -6.72
N ILE A 509 -20.34 10.20 -7.46
CA ILE A 509 -19.82 11.48 -6.94
C ILE A 509 -20.84 12.60 -7.19
N GLU A 510 -21.42 12.63 -8.39
CA GLU A 510 -22.44 13.60 -8.82
C GLU A 510 -23.54 12.86 -9.59
N LYS A 511 -24.74 13.44 -9.66
CA LYS A 511 -25.92 12.80 -10.31
C LYS A 511 -25.71 12.50 -11.81
N ASP A 512 -24.71 13.11 -12.44
CA ASP A 512 -24.60 13.19 -13.90
C ASP A 512 -23.48 12.34 -14.51
N GLU A 513 -22.74 11.56 -13.71
CA GLU A 513 -21.66 10.68 -14.22
C GLU A 513 -21.89 9.22 -13.78
N PRO A 514 -22.89 8.53 -14.36
CA PRO A 514 -23.04 7.09 -14.16
C PRO A 514 -21.80 6.36 -14.70
N LEU A 515 -21.41 5.30 -14.00
CA LEU A 515 -20.44 4.35 -14.54
C LEU A 515 -21.08 3.68 -15.76
N ASP A 516 -20.35 3.53 -16.85
CA ASP A 516 -20.89 2.91 -18.06
C ASP A 516 -21.22 1.44 -17.79
N GLU A 517 -22.51 1.09 -17.82
CA GLU A 517 -23.00 -0.26 -17.56
C GLU A 517 -22.54 -1.26 -18.62
N SER A 518 -22.15 -0.81 -19.81
CA SER A 518 -21.59 -1.68 -20.85
C SER A 518 -20.22 -2.24 -20.44
N ASP A 519 -19.48 -1.48 -19.64
CA ASP A 519 -18.12 -1.79 -19.26
C ASP A 519 -17.99 -2.37 -17.87
N VAL A 520 -18.91 -2.12 -16.92
CA VAL A 520 -18.93 -2.75 -15.59
C VAL A 520 -20.37 -3.00 -15.21
N THR A 521 -20.74 -4.28 -15.05
CA THR A 521 -22.14 -4.60 -14.77
C THR A 521 -22.54 -4.14 -13.36
N THR A 522 -23.82 -3.87 -13.17
CA THR A 522 -24.37 -3.53 -11.85
C THR A 522 -24.08 -4.62 -10.80
N GLU A 523 -24.03 -5.89 -11.22
CA GLU A 523 -23.66 -7.03 -10.37
C GLU A 523 -22.17 -7.00 -9.99
N GLU A 524 -21.28 -6.81 -10.96
CA GLU A 524 -19.83 -6.67 -10.71
C GLU A 524 -19.55 -5.50 -9.76
N ARG A 525 -20.22 -4.36 -9.98
CA ARG A 525 -20.14 -3.18 -9.12
C ARG A 525 -20.61 -3.48 -7.70
N ALA A 526 -21.75 -4.14 -7.53
CA ALA A 526 -22.27 -4.51 -6.22
C ALA A 526 -21.32 -5.49 -5.49
N HIS A 527 -20.80 -6.49 -6.19
CA HIS A 527 -19.85 -7.45 -5.64
C HIS A 527 -18.54 -6.77 -5.21
N ALA A 528 -17.99 -5.87 -6.04
CA ALA A 528 -16.78 -5.12 -5.72
C ALA A 528 -16.99 -4.21 -4.50
N LEU A 529 -18.10 -3.48 -4.43
CA LEU A 529 -18.45 -2.64 -3.29
C LEU A 529 -18.63 -3.46 -2.00
N ALA A 530 -19.31 -4.60 -2.06
CA ALA A 530 -19.45 -5.49 -0.90
C ALA A 530 -18.08 -5.99 -0.41
N SER A 531 -17.23 -6.44 -1.35
CA SER A 531 -15.87 -6.91 -1.02
C SER A 531 -15.01 -5.80 -0.41
N LEU A 532 -15.06 -4.58 -0.97
CA LEU A 532 -14.34 -3.42 -0.42
C LEU A 532 -14.84 -3.04 0.97
N ARG A 533 -16.16 -3.08 1.20
CA ARG A 533 -16.74 -2.83 2.53
C ARG A 533 -16.16 -3.80 3.55
N GLU A 534 -16.21 -5.09 3.23
CA GLU A 534 -15.67 -6.15 4.08
C GLU A 534 -14.17 -5.92 4.35
N MET A 535 -13.36 -5.63 3.32
CA MET A 535 -11.93 -5.34 3.48
C MET A 535 -11.66 -4.10 4.36
N ILE A 536 -12.49 -3.06 4.23
CA ILE A 536 -12.38 -1.83 5.03
C ILE A 536 -12.77 -2.11 6.48
N GLU A 537 -13.84 -2.86 6.73
CA GLU A 537 -14.25 -3.30 8.06
C GLU A 537 -13.17 -4.17 8.71
N PHE A 538 -12.52 -5.03 7.93
CA PHE A 538 -11.39 -5.82 8.41
C PHE A 538 -10.16 -4.97 8.73
N SER A 539 -9.92 -3.89 7.99
CA SER A 539 -8.82 -2.96 8.33
C SER A 539 -9.00 -2.29 9.70
N VAL A 540 -10.22 -2.28 10.26
CA VAL A 540 -10.43 -1.84 11.64
C VAL A 540 -9.67 -2.72 12.63
N PHE A 541 -9.50 -4.02 12.33
CA PHE A 541 -8.68 -4.94 13.14
C PHE A 541 -7.22 -4.45 13.26
N THR A 542 -6.66 -3.83 12.22
CA THR A 542 -5.30 -3.26 12.27
C THR A 542 -5.24 -1.90 12.95
N GLY A 543 -6.35 -1.41 13.52
CA GLY A 543 -6.46 -0.13 14.20
C GLY A 543 -6.71 1.06 13.27
N VAL A 544 -6.99 0.79 11.99
CA VAL A 544 -7.29 1.80 10.97
C VAL A 544 -8.80 1.95 10.84
N GLU A 545 -9.36 2.99 11.48
CA GLU A 545 -10.81 3.22 11.48
C GLU A 545 -11.24 4.11 10.31
N ARG A 546 -12.13 3.58 9.46
CA ARG A 546 -12.60 4.21 8.21
C ARG A 546 -14.13 4.12 8.10
N THR A 547 -14.84 4.56 9.14
CA THR A 547 -16.30 4.34 9.27
C THR A 547 -17.14 5.11 8.24
N HIS A 548 -16.68 6.26 7.77
CA HIS A 548 -17.44 7.10 6.84
C HIS A 548 -17.70 6.38 5.50
N ILE A 549 -16.67 5.83 4.87
CA ILE A 549 -16.78 5.18 3.56
C ILE A 549 -17.64 3.92 3.60
N VAL A 550 -17.66 3.18 4.72
CA VAL A 550 -18.49 1.99 4.90
C VAL A 550 -19.98 2.34 4.83
N THR A 551 -20.34 3.52 5.37
CA THR A 551 -21.70 4.03 5.32
C THR A 551 -22.10 4.40 3.89
N ASP A 552 -21.20 5.07 3.15
CA ASP A 552 -21.42 5.43 1.75
C ASP A 552 -21.57 4.19 0.85
N ILE A 553 -20.71 3.17 1.06
CA ILE A 553 -20.80 1.90 0.35
C ILE A 553 -22.12 1.19 0.64
N THR A 554 -22.53 1.13 1.91
CA THR A 554 -23.78 0.47 2.31
C THR A 554 -24.99 1.16 1.70
N ALA A 555 -25.03 2.50 1.74
CA ALA A 555 -26.09 3.28 1.12
C ALA A 555 -26.17 3.04 -0.41
N GLU A 556 -25.02 2.88 -1.08
CA GLU A 556 -25.00 2.61 -2.52
C GLU A 556 -25.43 1.17 -2.85
N LEU A 557 -25.01 0.19 -2.06
CA LEU A 557 -25.47 -1.20 -2.20
C LEU A 557 -26.99 -1.32 -2.04
N ASP A 558 -27.59 -0.58 -1.10
CA ASP A 558 -29.04 -0.58 -0.91
C ASP A 558 -29.78 0.05 -2.09
N LYS A 559 -29.23 1.10 -2.70
CA LYS A 559 -29.78 1.67 -3.95
C LYS A 559 -29.75 0.65 -5.09
N ILE A 560 -28.63 -0.07 -5.26
CA ILE A 560 -28.50 -1.11 -6.29
C ILE A 560 -29.56 -2.20 -6.08
N ARG A 561 -29.73 -2.69 -4.85
CA ARG A 561 -30.74 -3.70 -4.51
C ARG A 561 -32.16 -3.25 -4.86
N VAL A 562 -32.53 -2.03 -4.47
CA VAL A 562 -33.85 -1.46 -4.77
C VAL A 562 -34.05 -1.29 -6.29
N GLY A 563 -33.01 -0.89 -7.01
CA GLY A 563 -33.00 -0.79 -8.47
C GLY A 563 -33.25 -2.15 -9.15
N SER A 564 -32.55 -3.19 -8.72
CA SER A 564 -32.71 -4.56 -9.25
C SER A 564 -34.09 -5.14 -9.00
N SER A 565 -34.68 -4.92 -7.82
CA SER A 565 -36.06 -5.38 -7.52
C SER A 565 -37.11 -4.71 -8.42
N ARG A 566 -36.92 -3.43 -8.77
CA ARG A 566 -37.84 -2.71 -9.66
C ARG A 566 -37.74 -3.22 -11.11
N ALA A 567 -36.53 -3.44 -11.61
CA ALA A 567 -36.32 -3.98 -12.95
C ALA A 567 -36.93 -5.39 -13.12
N SER A 568 -36.83 -6.23 -12.08
CA SER A 568 -37.42 -7.57 -12.07
C SER A 568 -38.95 -7.56 -12.06
N ASN A 569 -39.59 -6.59 -11.39
CA ASN A 569 -41.06 -6.52 -11.32
C ASN A 569 -41.70 -5.96 -12.61
N CYS A 570 -40.98 -5.13 -13.36
CA CYS A 570 -41.48 -4.60 -14.64
C CYS A 570 -41.38 -5.60 -15.80
N SER A 571 -40.49 -6.59 -15.70
CA SER A 571 -40.31 -7.63 -16.73
C SER A 571 -41.32 -8.77 -16.63
N SER A 572 -42.03 -8.92 -15.50
CA SER A 572 -43.06 -9.95 -15.30
C SER A 572 -44.49 -9.50 -15.64
N SER A 573 -44.74 -8.23 -15.98
CA SER A 573 -46.09 -7.70 -16.20
C SER A 573 -46.48 -7.50 -17.67
N SER A 574 -45.73 -8.05 -18.64
CA SER A 574 -45.99 -7.87 -20.08
C SER A 574 -46.45 -9.13 -20.81
N SER A 575 -46.93 -10.16 -20.12
CA SER A 575 -47.31 -11.45 -20.74
C SER A 575 -48.80 -11.82 -20.67
N ASP A 576 -49.71 -10.91 -20.29
CA ASP A 576 -51.15 -11.20 -20.29
C ASP A 576 -51.98 -10.06 -20.89
N SER A 577 -52.15 -10.08 -22.22
CA SER A 577 -53.41 -9.71 -22.88
C SER A 577 -53.33 -10.01 -24.38
N ASP A 578 -53.52 -11.27 -24.74
CA ASP A 578 -54.01 -11.63 -26.08
C ASP A 578 -54.93 -12.86 -25.98
N THR A 579 -56.06 -12.68 -25.28
CA THR A 579 -57.23 -13.57 -25.40
C THR A 579 -58.30 -12.89 -26.26
N SER A 580 -58.41 -13.34 -27.51
CA SER A 580 -59.62 -13.20 -28.32
C SER A 580 -60.71 -14.18 -27.89
N PRO A 581 -62.01 -13.90 -28.14
CA PRO A 581 -63.13 -14.61 -27.54
C PRO A 581 -63.55 -15.85 -28.35
N GLY A 582 -63.79 -16.96 -27.66
CA GLY A 582 -64.28 -18.20 -28.26
C GLY A 582 -65.08 -19.03 -27.26
N SER A 583 -66.40 -18.92 -27.36
CA SER A 583 -67.46 -19.67 -26.66
C SER A 583 -67.36 -21.20 -26.79
N SER A 584 -67.63 -21.96 -25.71
CA SER A 584 -68.73 -22.93 -25.60
C SER A 584 -68.65 -23.86 -24.37
N LEU A 585 -69.83 -24.33 -23.97
CA LEU A 585 -70.25 -25.14 -22.82
C LEU A 585 -69.46 -26.43 -22.54
N HIS A 586 -69.33 -26.84 -21.25
CA HIS A 586 -70.17 -27.90 -20.63
C HIS A 586 -69.76 -28.25 -19.17
N THR A 587 -70.74 -28.13 -18.27
CA THR A 587 -71.18 -29.02 -17.14
C THR A 587 -70.21 -29.86 -16.28
N THR A 588 -70.46 -29.74 -14.94
CA THR A 588 -70.48 -30.76 -13.85
C THR A 588 -69.16 -31.44 -13.47
N THR A 589 -68.77 -31.66 -12.20
CA THR A 589 -69.52 -32.10 -11.01
C THR A 589 -68.61 -32.03 -9.75
N ASP A 590 -69.22 -31.68 -8.62
CA ASP A 590 -69.05 -32.17 -7.24
C ASP A 590 -67.69 -32.57 -6.63
N GLY A 591 -67.35 -31.86 -5.54
CA GLY A 591 -67.40 -32.42 -4.18
C GLY A 591 -66.18 -33.19 -3.65
N LEU A 592 -65.49 -32.64 -2.64
CA LEU A 592 -65.46 -33.18 -1.27
C LEU A 592 -64.40 -32.50 -0.40
N ALA A 593 -64.69 -32.51 0.90
CA ALA A 593 -64.06 -31.76 1.97
C ALA A 593 -62.96 -32.55 2.71
N SER A 594 -62.18 -31.76 3.46
CA SER A 594 -61.58 -32.08 4.78
C SER A 594 -60.38 -33.02 4.86
N GLY A 595 -59.47 -32.70 5.79
CA GLY A 595 -58.51 -33.67 6.34
C GLY A 595 -57.22 -33.05 6.86
N PHE A 596 -57.26 -32.52 8.09
CA PHE A 596 -56.09 -32.19 8.90
C PHE A 596 -55.47 -33.45 9.54
N ASP A 597 -54.22 -33.31 9.99
CA ASP A 597 -53.43 -34.13 10.94
C ASP A 597 -52.67 -35.39 10.46
N GLY A 598 -51.38 -35.42 10.82
CA GLY A 598 -50.54 -36.63 10.78
C GLY A 598 -49.04 -36.39 10.95
N VAL A 599 -48.56 -36.54 12.19
CA VAL A 599 -47.19 -36.36 12.70
C VAL A 599 -46.25 -37.55 12.40
N ALA A 600 -44.94 -37.24 12.25
CA ALA A 600 -43.72 -38.07 12.38
C ALA A 600 -43.47 -39.19 11.35
N THR A 601 -42.28 -39.34 10.75
CA THR A 601 -41.01 -39.74 11.37
C THR A 601 -39.88 -39.67 10.33
N ALA A 602 -38.64 -39.63 10.83
CA ALA A 602 -37.39 -39.52 10.09
C ALA A 602 -37.10 -40.68 9.11
N SER A 603 -36.44 -40.36 7.99
CA SER A 603 -35.47 -41.26 7.36
C SER A 603 -34.57 -40.50 6.38
N SER A 604 -33.30 -40.44 6.74
CA SER A 604 -32.15 -40.06 5.91
C SER A 604 -32.00 -41.01 4.73
N SER A 605 -31.90 -40.46 3.51
CA SER A 605 -31.47 -41.18 2.31
C SER A 605 -30.72 -40.21 1.40
N THR A 606 -29.39 -40.28 1.47
CA THR A 606 -28.46 -39.69 0.51
C THR A 606 -28.40 -40.58 -0.74
N ALA A 607 -28.87 -40.08 -1.87
CA ALA A 607 -28.63 -40.65 -3.20
C ALA A 607 -27.78 -39.65 -4.02
N PRO A 608 -26.69 -40.09 -4.67
CA PRO A 608 -25.91 -39.25 -5.57
C PRO A 608 -26.53 -39.24 -6.97
N CYS A 609 -26.75 -38.05 -7.54
CA CYS A 609 -27.12 -37.87 -8.94
C CYS A 609 -25.88 -38.03 -9.83
N GLU A 610 -25.87 -39.07 -10.65
CA GLU A 610 -25.06 -39.13 -11.88
C GLU A 610 -25.67 -38.19 -12.95
N PRO A 611 -24.87 -37.45 -13.73
CA PRO A 611 -25.35 -36.81 -14.93
C PRO A 611 -25.17 -37.74 -16.15
N SER A 612 -26.30 -38.01 -16.81
CA SER A 612 -26.44 -38.69 -18.08
C SER A 612 -25.76 -37.92 -19.23
N ILE A 613 -24.88 -38.62 -19.95
CA ILE A 613 -24.29 -38.19 -21.22
C ILE A 613 -25.36 -38.31 -22.33
N PHE A 614 -25.74 -37.18 -22.93
CA PHE A 614 -26.54 -37.14 -24.16
C PHE A 614 -25.63 -36.67 -25.30
N THR A 615 -25.32 -37.59 -26.21
CA THR A 615 -24.58 -37.34 -27.45
C THR A 615 -25.53 -36.81 -28.51
N GLN A 616 -25.36 -35.55 -28.92
CA GLN A 616 -25.91 -35.04 -30.19
C GLN A 616 -24.75 -34.60 -31.09
N GLN A 617 -24.57 -35.35 -32.18
CA GLN A 617 -23.74 -34.97 -33.32
C GLN A 617 -24.41 -33.82 -34.08
N GLY A 618 -23.83 -32.63 -34.00
CA GLY A 618 -24.14 -31.49 -34.87
C GLY A 618 -22.84 -30.91 -35.42
N LYS A 619 -22.68 -30.92 -36.74
CA LYS A 619 -21.58 -30.24 -37.46
C LYS A 619 -21.76 -28.72 -37.31
N GLY A 620 -20.73 -28.02 -36.81
CA GLY A 620 -20.66 -26.57 -36.71
C GLY A 620 -19.22 -26.12 -36.41
N GLU A 621 -18.86 -24.92 -36.88
CA GLU A 621 -17.51 -24.31 -37.01
C GLU A 621 -16.57 -24.34 -35.77
N PRO A 622 -15.24 -24.18 -35.97
CA PRO A 622 -14.27 -24.24 -34.88
C PRO A 622 -14.27 -22.96 -34.04
N ASP A 623 -14.46 -23.14 -32.74
CA ASP A 623 -14.35 -22.12 -31.68
C ASP A 623 -12.85 -21.84 -31.37
N PRO A 624 -12.37 -20.58 -31.31
CA PRO A 624 -10.94 -20.27 -31.20
C PRO A 624 -10.35 -20.36 -29.77
N LEU A 625 -10.94 -21.16 -28.86
CA LEU A 625 -10.60 -21.13 -27.42
C LEU A 625 -10.12 -22.45 -26.78
N GLU A 626 -9.91 -23.55 -27.53
CA GLU A 626 -9.62 -24.87 -26.94
C GLU A 626 -8.14 -25.36 -26.97
N TRP A 627 -7.14 -24.49 -27.10
CA TRP A 627 -5.74 -24.93 -27.31
C TRP A 627 -4.82 -25.03 -26.08
N TRP A 628 -5.33 -25.12 -24.85
CA TRP A 628 -4.48 -25.26 -23.66
C TRP A 628 -4.92 -26.39 -22.73
N ASN A 629 -4.71 -27.64 -23.16
CA ASN A 629 -4.69 -28.78 -22.24
C ASN A 629 -3.22 -29.17 -21.97
N TYR A 630 -2.71 -28.78 -20.80
CA TYR A 630 -1.39 -29.17 -20.30
C TYR A 630 -1.49 -30.48 -19.49
N PRO A 631 -0.52 -31.40 -19.61
CA PRO A 631 -0.45 -32.56 -18.73
C PRO A 631 0.13 -32.15 -17.36
N THR A 632 -0.69 -32.23 -16.32
CA THR A 632 -0.27 -32.11 -14.92
C THR A 632 0.37 -33.42 -14.45
N SER A 633 1.68 -33.44 -14.24
CA SER A 633 2.30 -34.44 -13.36
C SER A 633 2.81 -33.74 -12.10
N GLU A 634 2.31 -34.16 -10.94
CA GLU A 634 2.56 -33.56 -9.62
C GLU A 634 4.02 -33.72 -9.14
N GLU A 635 4.80 -34.62 -9.76
CA GLU A 635 6.12 -35.02 -9.27
C GLU A 635 7.22 -33.95 -9.47
N ASN A 636 7.09 -33.01 -10.42
CA ASN A 636 8.08 -31.93 -10.62
C ASN A 636 7.90 -30.71 -9.69
N TRP A 637 6.77 -30.61 -8.98
CA TRP A 637 6.43 -29.41 -8.20
C TRP A 637 6.90 -29.48 -6.75
N SER A 638 7.08 -30.68 -6.21
CA SER A 638 7.58 -30.91 -4.86
C SER A 638 9.02 -30.42 -4.68
N ASP A 639 9.85 -30.51 -5.74
CA ASP A 639 11.22 -29.98 -5.73
C ASP A 639 11.27 -28.45 -5.70
N MET A 640 10.30 -27.75 -6.27
CA MET A 640 10.23 -26.28 -6.23
C MET A 640 9.89 -25.76 -4.83
N ILE A 641 9.01 -26.46 -4.10
CA ILE A 641 8.65 -26.12 -2.71
C ILE A 641 9.80 -26.46 -1.78
N ASN A 642 10.39 -27.66 -1.89
CA ASN A 642 11.58 -28.03 -1.14
C ASN A 642 12.80 -27.15 -1.50
N TRP A 643 12.85 -26.53 -2.67
CA TRP A 643 13.94 -25.62 -3.05
C TRP A 643 13.76 -24.20 -2.49
N MET A 644 12.55 -23.63 -2.55
CA MET A 644 12.24 -22.37 -1.85
C MET A 644 12.30 -22.50 -0.32
N GLU A 645 12.14 -23.73 0.21
CA GLU A 645 12.10 -24.02 1.63
C GLU A 645 13.33 -24.76 2.19
N GLY A 646 14.27 -25.25 1.37
CA GLY A 646 15.26 -26.25 1.82
C GLY A 646 16.74 -25.91 1.56
N THR A 647 17.08 -24.74 1.05
CA THR A 647 18.50 -24.33 0.95
C THR A 647 19.03 -23.85 2.32
N ASP A 648 19.25 -24.77 3.25
CA ASP A 648 20.09 -24.53 4.42
C ASP A 648 21.56 -24.56 3.94
N ILE A 649 22.07 -23.38 3.59
CA ILE A 649 23.47 -23.20 3.22
C ILE A 649 24.30 -23.39 4.49
N GLY A 650 25.16 -24.41 4.49
CA GLY A 650 26.21 -24.55 5.50
C GLY A 650 27.04 -23.28 5.54
N VAL A 651 26.93 -22.54 6.64
CA VAL A 651 27.78 -21.39 6.93
C VAL A 651 29.19 -21.93 7.13
N GLY A 652 30.02 -21.83 6.10
CA GLY A 652 31.46 -21.97 6.25
C GLY A 652 31.97 -20.83 7.13
N ASP A 653 32.54 -21.17 8.27
CA ASP A 653 33.26 -20.27 9.17
C ASP A 653 34.38 -19.53 8.40
N MET A 654 34.09 -18.32 7.92
CA MET A 654 35.10 -17.34 7.54
C MET A 654 35.35 -16.42 8.74
N TRP A 655 36.21 -16.89 9.63
CA TRP A 655 36.82 -16.05 10.66
C TRP A 655 37.73 -15.01 10.03
N MET A 656 37.56 -13.76 10.43
CA MET A 656 38.43 -12.64 10.06
C MET A 656 39.82 -12.83 10.66
N GLY A 657 40.83 -12.88 9.79
CA GLY A 657 42.23 -12.78 10.18
C GLY A 657 42.54 -11.40 10.75
N HIS A 658 43.00 -11.36 11.99
CA HIS A 658 43.66 -10.19 12.57
C HIS A 658 44.93 -9.86 11.77
N ALA A 659 44.96 -8.68 11.16
CA ALA A 659 46.21 -8.06 10.74
C ALA A 659 46.81 -7.33 11.95
N ALA A 660 47.99 -7.79 12.37
CA ALA A 660 48.84 -7.09 13.33
C ALA A 660 49.62 -5.98 12.60
N THR A 661 49.45 -4.74 13.06
CA THR A 661 50.50 -3.72 13.27
C THR A 661 49.98 -2.73 14.29
#